data_AF-A0A9P3KYK8-F1
#
_entry.id   AF-A0A9P3KYK8-F1
#
_cell.length_a   1.000
_cell.length_b   1.000
_cell.length_c   1.000
_cell.angle_alpha   90.00
_cell.angle_beta   90.00
_cell.angle_gamma   90.00
#
_symmetry.space_group_name_H-M   'P 1'
#
loop_
_entity.id
_entity.type
_entity.pdbx_description
1 polymer ?
#
loop_
_entity_poly.entity_id
_entity_poly.type
_entity_poly.pdbx_seq_one_letter_code
_entity_poly.pdbx_strand_id
1 'polypeptide(L)'
;MDGPLLGCRSAVNSAVNPVSLSGGPNRLSKIPLVSPFLDSSASHGGALIPGNSKIVIPASTSPLSSHPRTRVATPRVAKPPSAVLYEPPSFLRDAATVRRMAERDFGSGHGVLYDTPQRGSATPYGATAVDNGVNFAVHSSGATAVSVCLFTPEGLAQGKPSAEVPLHPILNRTGDVWHIYLPALSRNLLYGYRIDGPFAPQKGHRFDASKIVLDPYAKAVLSRETYGEVAPGGECWPQMAGMVPHKEDDEYDWEGDTPPRHAMKDLVIYEAHVRGFTRHGSSGVQHPGTYQGLVEKLPYLQALGVTAVELLPTHEFNELEYYAYNPITNDYKMNFWGYSTVGYFAPMIRYAAAGSVECGRAAVREFKDMVRACHRHGIEVILDVVFNHTAEGNELGPTITFRGIDNRVFYMTAPMGEFYNYSGCGNTFNCNHPVVRKFIVDCLRYWVQEMHVDGFRFDLAAILTRSSSLWDRSNVYGTSMDGGGSSGESSGEEGDGVTTGSPLAEPPLIDAISNDPVLRDVKLIAEAWDAGGLYQVGNFPHWGVWAEWNGQYRDAVRQFVKGTDGTIGMFAEALCGSPNLYKPGGRRPWHSINFVTAHDGFTLGDLVAYTSKHNEANGNDNTDGEEHNLSWNCGEEGVPASVAVERLRQRQIRNFILALFVSQGVPMVHMGDEYAHTKDGNNNTYCHDSQMNYFNWDRAAEDSSGVLRFFRAVAALRKEFKCFRLDDFPTAHHLQWHGLTPANPDWSDTSRFIAFTIHDDEGTELYVAFNTSHLPSVATLPDRYARTWQLLVDTSKPPPYDVLSPDLPAHDRAIAVAQSAPLLAAGFYPLLGYSAVVLQSVADD
;
A
#
# COMPACT_ATOMS: atom_id res chain seq x y z
N MET A 1 36.62 -37.05 -32.45
CA MET A 1 37.98 -36.50 -32.53
C MET A 1 37.85 -34.99 -32.46
N ASP A 2 38.25 -34.23 -31.46
CA ASP A 2 38.75 -34.46 -30.09
C ASP A 2 38.43 -33.17 -29.31
N GLY A 3 38.19 -33.26 -27.99
CA GLY A 3 37.90 -32.12 -27.10
C GLY A 3 39.15 -31.29 -26.74
N PRO A 4 39.15 -30.46 -25.65
CA PRO A 4 38.50 -30.77 -24.38
C PRO A 4 37.74 -29.64 -23.65
N LEU A 5 36.96 -30.14 -22.67
CA LEU A 5 36.29 -29.50 -21.54
C LEU A 5 37.26 -28.97 -20.47
N LEU A 6 36.82 -27.93 -19.74
CA LEU A 6 37.06 -27.59 -18.32
C LEU A 6 36.06 -26.44 -18.02
N GLY A 7 35.18 -26.40 -17.01
CA GLY A 7 35.02 -27.15 -15.78
C GLY A 7 34.88 -26.17 -14.61
N CYS A 8 33.65 -25.88 -14.16
CA CYS A 8 33.37 -25.35 -12.81
C CYS A 8 32.04 -25.90 -12.30
N ARG A 9 32.11 -26.78 -11.31
CA ARG A 9 31.02 -27.29 -10.49
C ARG A 9 31.32 -26.96 -9.02
N SER A 10 30.33 -26.43 -8.31
CA SER A 10 30.07 -26.66 -6.89
C SER A 10 28.57 -26.36 -6.68
N ALA A 11 27.66 -27.35 -6.74
CA ALA A 11 27.28 -28.27 -5.66
C ALA A 11 26.64 -27.56 -4.45
N VAL A 12 25.31 -27.46 -4.46
CA VAL A 12 24.47 -27.41 -3.26
C VAL A 12 23.62 -28.68 -3.26
N ASN A 13 23.93 -29.60 -2.36
CA ASN A 13 23.17 -30.82 -2.13
C ASN A 13 21.92 -30.48 -1.29
N SER A 14 20.74 -30.65 -1.86
CA SER A 14 19.49 -30.80 -1.11
C SER A 14 19.37 -32.26 -0.66
N ALA A 15 19.64 -32.52 0.62
CA ALA A 15 19.30 -33.79 1.25
C ALA A 15 18.59 -33.49 2.57
N VAL A 16 17.27 -33.50 2.54
CA VAL A 16 16.44 -33.68 3.74
C VAL A 16 15.72 -35.00 3.56
N ASN A 17 16.19 -36.03 4.26
CA ASN A 17 15.49 -37.31 4.37
C ASN A 17 14.24 -37.14 5.24
N PRO A 18 13.11 -37.76 4.89
CA PRO A 18 11.92 -37.80 5.74
C PRO A 18 12.10 -38.86 6.84
N VAL A 19 11.90 -38.47 8.11
CA VAL A 19 11.74 -39.45 9.19
C VAL A 19 10.29 -39.93 9.18
N SER A 20 10.13 -41.18 8.76
CA SER A 20 8.90 -41.96 8.90
C SER A 20 8.62 -42.28 10.37
N LEU A 21 7.42 -41.96 10.85
CA LEU A 21 6.81 -42.64 11.99
C LEU A 21 5.50 -43.28 11.54
N SER A 22 5.57 -44.58 11.29
CA SER A 22 4.42 -45.47 11.13
C SER A 22 3.90 -45.90 12.51
N GLY A 23 2.63 -45.63 12.80
CA GLY A 23 1.89 -46.21 13.92
C GLY A 23 0.40 -45.98 13.72
N GLY A 24 -0.34 -47.03 13.37
CA GLY A 24 -1.77 -46.99 13.04
C GLY A 24 -2.73 -46.81 14.23
N PRO A 25 -4.01 -47.19 14.08
CA PRO A 25 -5.11 -46.26 13.83
C PRO A 25 -6.03 -46.09 15.05
N ASN A 26 -6.71 -44.94 15.20
CA ASN A 26 -7.96 -44.88 15.95
C ASN A 26 -8.82 -43.63 15.67
N ARG A 27 -10.00 -43.90 15.10
CA ARG A 27 -11.35 -43.37 15.38
C ARG A 27 -11.55 -41.88 15.73
N LEU A 28 -12.30 -41.21 14.84
CA LEU A 28 -13.50 -40.40 15.12
C LEU A 28 -13.53 -39.56 16.41
N SER A 29 -13.49 -38.24 16.25
CA SER A 29 -14.51 -37.37 16.88
C SER A 29 -14.66 -36.07 16.10
N LYS A 30 -15.90 -35.82 15.67
CA LYS A 30 -16.42 -34.50 15.28
C LYS A 30 -16.36 -33.59 16.50
N ILE A 31 -15.89 -32.36 16.35
CA ILE A 31 -16.13 -31.29 17.33
C ILE A 31 -16.79 -30.13 16.56
N PRO A 32 -18.03 -29.73 16.93
CA PRO A 32 -18.75 -28.66 16.26
C PRO A 32 -18.31 -27.28 16.78
N LEU A 33 -18.27 -26.31 15.87
CA LEU A 33 -18.22 -24.88 16.19
C LEU A 33 -19.56 -24.50 16.84
N VAL A 34 -19.52 -24.05 18.10
CA VAL A 34 -20.66 -23.50 18.82
C VAL A 34 -20.43 -21.99 18.99
N SER A 35 -21.30 -21.22 18.37
CA SER A 35 -21.60 -19.81 18.66
C SER A 35 -22.26 -19.69 20.04
N PRO A 36 -22.00 -18.61 20.81
CA PRO A 36 -22.91 -18.22 21.86
C PRO A 36 -23.54 -16.85 21.58
N PHE A 37 -24.84 -16.83 21.29
CA PHE A 37 -25.73 -15.73 21.69
C PHE A 37 -27.14 -16.26 22.00
N LEU A 38 -27.81 -15.51 22.89
CA LEU A 38 -29.18 -15.62 23.42
C LEU A 38 -29.30 -16.54 24.66
N ASP A 39 -29.95 -16.19 25.77
CA ASP A 39 -30.82 -15.06 26.13
C ASP A 39 -31.05 -15.13 27.66
N SER A 40 -31.34 -14.03 28.34
CA SER A 40 -32.43 -13.99 29.34
C SER A 40 -32.65 -12.60 29.90
N SER A 41 -33.93 -12.32 30.06
CA SER A 41 -34.57 -11.05 30.35
C SER A 41 -34.94 -10.89 31.83
N ALA A 42 -35.25 -9.64 32.18
CA ALA A 42 -36.23 -9.17 33.17
C ALA A 42 -35.85 -9.14 34.67
N SER A 43 -35.69 -7.93 35.22
CA SER A 43 -36.77 -7.16 35.89
C SER A 43 -36.36 -6.35 37.15
N HIS A 44 -37.07 -5.23 37.36
CA HIS A 44 -37.15 -4.34 38.53
C HIS A 44 -35.93 -3.40 38.76
N GLY A 45 -36.04 -2.08 38.94
CA GLY A 45 -37.16 -1.14 39.11
C GLY A 45 -36.75 -0.02 40.08
N GLY A 46 -36.97 1.26 39.73
CA GLY A 46 -37.18 2.35 40.70
C GLY A 46 -36.24 3.56 40.68
N ALA A 47 -36.79 4.71 40.23
CA ALA A 47 -36.71 6.09 40.79
C ALA A 47 -35.35 6.83 40.88
N LEU A 48 -35.23 8.16 40.88
CA LEU A 48 -35.88 9.37 40.32
C LEU A 48 -35.04 10.56 40.89
N ILE A 49 -34.82 11.61 40.09
CA ILE A 49 -34.61 13.05 40.43
C ILE A 49 -33.15 13.59 40.64
N PRO A 50 -32.86 14.85 40.19
CA PRO A 50 -31.55 15.34 39.75
C PRO A 50 -30.94 16.45 40.65
N GLY A 51 -29.73 16.92 40.33
CA GLY A 51 -29.11 18.06 41.01
C GLY A 51 -28.03 18.78 40.19
N ASN A 52 -28.36 20.00 39.75
CA ASN A 52 -27.45 21.05 39.29
C ASN A 52 -26.42 21.45 40.36
N SER A 53 -25.21 21.84 39.95
CA SER A 53 -24.62 23.13 40.38
C SER A 53 -23.29 23.46 39.68
N LYS A 54 -23.28 24.62 39.00
CA LYS A 54 -22.11 25.46 38.71
C LYS A 54 -21.45 25.96 40.02
N ILE A 55 -20.18 26.38 39.97
CA ILE A 55 -19.53 27.56 40.62
C ILE A 55 -18.00 27.37 40.50
N VAL A 56 -17.29 28.11 39.63
CA VAL A 56 -16.60 29.42 39.83
C VAL A 56 -15.26 29.34 40.60
N ILE A 57 -14.25 29.88 39.94
CA ILE A 57 -12.82 30.07 40.28
C ILE A 57 -12.65 31.04 41.47
N PRO A 58 -11.54 30.99 42.23
CA PRO A 58 -10.60 32.13 42.12
C PRO A 58 -9.11 31.76 42.19
N ALA A 59 -8.31 32.60 41.55
CA ALA A 59 -6.85 32.67 41.64
C ALA A 59 -6.40 33.55 42.83
N SER A 60 -5.21 33.29 43.39
CA SER A 60 -4.40 34.32 44.07
C SER A 60 -2.92 33.91 44.26
N THR A 61 -2.04 34.62 43.57
CA THR A 61 -0.80 35.33 44.01
C THR A 61 0.04 34.87 45.23
N SER A 62 1.36 34.91 45.00
CA SER A 62 2.58 34.69 45.84
C SER A 62 2.65 35.47 47.18
N PRO A 63 3.65 35.23 48.10
CA PRO A 63 5.06 35.64 47.92
C PRO A 63 6.17 34.80 48.62
N LEU A 64 7.42 35.16 48.30
CA LEU A 64 8.73 34.70 48.80
C LEU A 64 8.95 34.85 50.32
N SER A 65 9.79 33.98 50.92
CA SER A 65 10.70 34.35 52.04
C SER A 65 11.89 33.37 52.18
N SER A 66 12.92 33.82 52.91
CA SER A 66 14.35 33.51 52.80
C SER A 66 14.99 32.72 53.96
N HIS A 67 16.00 31.88 53.62
CA HIS A 67 17.24 31.51 54.38
C HIS A 67 17.14 30.58 55.62
N PRO A 68 18.22 29.87 56.07
CA PRO A 68 19.65 29.96 55.70
C PRO A 68 20.39 28.63 55.41
N ARG A 69 21.65 28.78 54.93
CA ARG A 69 22.66 27.73 54.70
C ARG A 69 23.31 27.25 56.00
N THR A 70 23.59 25.94 56.09
CA THR A 70 24.58 25.36 57.01
C THR A 70 25.50 24.40 56.25
N ARG A 71 26.81 24.67 56.35
CA ARG A 71 27.92 23.82 55.86
C ARG A 71 28.07 22.60 56.76
N VAL A 72 28.22 21.41 56.17
CA VAL A 72 28.77 20.22 56.85
C VAL A 72 29.82 19.57 55.95
N ALA A 73 30.89 19.10 56.59
CA ALA A 73 32.19 18.74 56.07
C ALA A 73 32.23 17.46 55.21
N THR A 74 33.15 17.45 54.24
CA THR A 74 33.53 16.31 53.40
C THR A 74 34.43 15.29 54.13
N PRO A 75 34.16 13.98 54.05
CA PRO A 75 35.17 12.95 54.28
C PRO A 75 35.89 12.58 52.97
N ARG A 76 37.21 12.37 53.07
CA ARG A 76 38.08 11.84 52.02
C ARG A 76 37.73 10.37 51.71
N VAL A 77 37.55 10.04 50.44
CA VAL A 77 37.50 8.65 49.93
C VAL A 77 38.67 8.42 48.98
N ALA A 78 39.29 7.24 49.12
CA ALA A 78 40.53 6.82 48.47
C ALA A 78 40.40 6.56 46.96
N LYS A 79 41.52 6.73 46.24
CA LYS A 79 41.66 6.47 44.79
C LYS A 79 41.44 4.98 44.44
N PRO A 80 40.68 4.66 43.39
CA PRO A 80 40.77 3.37 42.72
C PRO A 80 41.94 3.34 41.70
N PRO A 81 42.48 2.15 41.36
CA PRO A 81 43.64 2.01 40.49
C PRO A 81 43.30 2.30 39.02
N SER A 82 44.33 2.76 38.30
CA SER A 82 44.36 3.17 36.90
C SER A 82 43.73 2.16 35.93
N ALA A 83 42.73 2.61 35.19
CA ALA A 83 42.27 1.96 33.96
C ALA A 83 43.34 2.07 32.87
N VAL A 84 43.68 0.96 32.25
CA VAL A 84 44.53 0.90 31.06
C VAL A 84 43.74 1.52 29.91
N LEU A 85 44.14 2.72 29.50
CA LEU A 85 43.64 3.39 28.30
C LEU A 85 44.16 2.64 27.07
N TYR A 86 43.27 2.12 26.24
CA TYR A 86 43.60 1.70 24.88
C TYR A 86 43.88 2.98 24.07
N GLU A 87 45.14 3.24 23.73
CA GLU A 87 45.51 4.40 22.90
C GLU A 87 45.14 4.13 21.43
N PRO A 88 44.39 5.03 20.76
CA PRO A 88 44.17 4.94 19.32
C PRO A 88 45.49 5.21 18.56
N PRO A 89 45.65 4.68 17.32
CA PRO A 89 46.89 4.81 16.57
C PRO A 89 47.28 6.27 16.30
N SER A 90 48.59 6.54 16.31
CA SER A 90 49.23 7.87 16.30
C SER A 90 49.08 8.71 15.02
N PHE A 91 48.20 8.34 14.07
CA PHE A 91 47.97 9.13 12.85
C PHE A 91 46.85 10.19 12.97
N LEU A 92 46.15 10.25 14.10
CA LEU A 92 44.90 11.03 14.28
C LEU A 92 45.05 12.38 15.03
N ARG A 93 46.25 12.97 15.13
CA ARG A 93 46.46 14.20 15.92
C ARG A 93 46.75 15.48 15.14
N ASP A 94 46.70 15.48 13.80
CA ASP A 94 47.15 16.64 13.05
C ASP A 94 46.11 17.18 12.06
N ALA A 95 45.72 18.44 12.23
CA ALA A 95 44.93 19.20 11.27
C ALA A 95 45.63 19.30 9.89
N ALA A 96 46.95 19.09 9.85
CA ALA A 96 47.70 18.97 8.60
C ALA A 96 47.41 17.65 7.83
N THR A 97 46.92 16.59 8.48
CA THR A 97 46.57 15.33 7.81
C THR A 97 45.26 15.45 7.01
N VAL A 98 44.30 16.24 7.51
CA VAL A 98 43.06 16.59 6.78
C VAL A 98 43.39 17.39 5.52
N ARG A 99 44.38 18.29 5.59
CA ARG A 99 44.93 18.98 4.40
C ARG A 99 45.67 18.05 3.44
N ARG A 100 46.47 17.10 3.94
CA ARG A 100 47.18 16.12 3.09
C ARG A 100 46.28 15.08 2.42
N MET A 101 45.09 14.82 2.97
CA MET A 101 44.09 13.95 2.31
C MET A 101 43.40 14.63 1.13
N ALA A 102 43.31 15.96 1.13
CA ALA A 102 42.83 16.75 -0.02
C ALA A 102 43.88 16.82 -1.17
N GLU A 103 45.16 16.56 -0.88
CA GLU A 103 46.29 16.72 -1.81
C GLU A 103 46.92 15.38 -2.25
N ARG A 104 46.22 14.25 -2.14
CA ARG A 104 46.67 13.03 -2.84
C ARG A 104 46.36 13.17 -4.33
N ASP A 105 47.36 13.67 -5.05
CA ASP A 105 47.47 13.63 -6.52
C ASP A 105 47.07 12.24 -7.05
N PHE A 106 45.88 12.16 -7.65
CA PHE A 106 45.53 11.12 -8.60
C PHE A 106 45.83 11.64 -9.99
N GLY A 107 46.64 10.88 -10.74
CA GLY A 107 47.16 11.26 -12.04
C GLY A 107 46.09 11.74 -13.02
N SER A 108 46.33 12.94 -13.57
CA SER A 108 45.93 13.43 -14.89
C SER A 108 44.50 13.11 -15.37
N GLY A 109 43.56 14.05 -15.17
CA GLY A 109 42.42 14.19 -16.08
C GLY A 109 41.14 14.83 -15.56
N HIS A 110 40.89 14.89 -14.25
CA HIS A 110 39.61 15.39 -13.72
C HIS A 110 39.84 16.43 -12.62
N GLY A 111 39.10 17.54 -12.69
CA GLY A 111 39.18 18.64 -11.72
C GLY A 111 38.81 18.22 -10.30
N VAL A 112 39.07 19.13 -9.34
CA VAL A 112 38.71 18.95 -7.93
C VAL A 112 37.21 18.62 -7.81
N LEU A 113 36.85 17.49 -7.19
CA LEU A 113 35.46 17.01 -7.07
C LEU A 113 34.64 17.80 -6.05
N TYR A 114 35.30 18.33 -5.02
CA TYR A 114 34.75 19.13 -3.92
C TYR A 114 35.88 19.88 -3.21
N ASP A 115 35.55 21.01 -2.57
CA ASP A 115 36.46 21.80 -1.74
C ASP A 115 36.67 21.18 -0.34
N THR A 116 37.51 21.78 0.49
CA THR A 116 37.84 21.23 1.82
C THR A 116 36.58 20.90 2.65
N PRO A 117 36.40 19.63 3.08
CA PRO A 117 35.25 19.21 3.86
C PRO A 117 35.12 20.00 5.18
N GLN A 118 33.89 20.31 5.56
CA GLN A 118 33.57 21.03 6.79
C GLN A 118 32.67 20.21 7.70
N ARG A 119 32.44 20.70 8.91
CA ARG A 119 31.69 19.99 9.96
C ARG A 119 30.30 19.53 9.51
N GLY A 120 29.57 20.36 8.78
CA GLY A 120 28.16 20.12 8.43
C GLY A 120 27.22 20.16 9.64
N SER A 121 26.00 19.70 9.41
CA SER A 121 24.85 19.71 10.33
C SER A 121 24.20 18.34 10.39
N ALA A 122 23.74 17.95 11.59
CA ALA A 122 23.03 16.69 11.82
C ALA A 122 21.60 16.67 11.24
N THR A 123 21.08 17.83 10.83
CA THR A 123 19.74 17.94 10.23
C THR A 123 19.76 18.90 9.04
N PRO A 124 18.90 18.68 8.04
CA PRO A 124 18.02 17.51 7.87
C PRO A 124 18.79 16.21 7.60
N TYR A 125 18.12 15.05 7.70
CA TYR A 125 18.71 13.76 7.31
C TYR A 125 18.78 13.62 5.78
N GLY A 126 19.71 12.81 5.31
CA GLY A 126 20.01 12.64 3.90
C GLY A 126 21.09 13.60 3.39
N ALA A 127 21.31 13.58 2.08
CA ALA A 127 22.00 14.66 1.39
C ALA A 127 21.04 15.84 1.15
N THR A 128 21.50 17.06 1.40
CA THR A 128 20.71 18.29 1.21
C THR A 128 21.61 19.38 0.63
N ALA A 129 21.16 20.02 -0.45
CA ALA A 129 21.86 21.16 -1.03
C ALA A 129 21.82 22.34 -0.06
N VAL A 130 22.98 22.90 0.28
CA VAL A 130 23.12 24.07 1.17
C VAL A 130 24.17 25.00 0.59
N ASP A 131 23.84 26.28 0.46
CA ASP A 131 24.70 27.32 -0.12
C ASP A 131 25.31 26.90 -1.48
N ASN A 132 26.62 26.59 -1.50
CA ASN A 132 27.37 26.19 -2.69
C ASN A 132 27.85 24.73 -2.63
N GLY A 133 27.23 23.90 -1.79
CA GLY A 133 27.65 22.52 -1.55
C GLY A 133 26.51 21.64 -1.03
N VAL A 134 26.88 20.51 -0.44
CA VAL A 134 25.93 19.51 0.05
C VAL A 134 26.26 19.10 1.47
N ASN A 135 25.25 19.14 2.34
CA ASN A 135 25.30 18.57 3.67
C ASN A 135 24.80 17.13 3.62
N PHE A 136 25.59 16.17 4.09
CA PHE A 136 25.22 14.77 4.25
C PHE A 136 24.97 14.51 5.73
N ALA A 137 23.87 13.84 6.07
CA ALA A 137 23.58 13.42 7.44
C ALA A 137 22.88 12.04 7.48
N VAL A 138 23.47 11.09 8.22
CA VAL A 138 22.94 9.72 8.34
C VAL A 138 22.93 9.28 9.79
N HIS A 139 21.82 8.69 10.24
CA HIS A 139 21.72 8.09 11.57
C HIS A 139 22.42 6.72 11.59
N SER A 140 23.34 6.51 12.53
CA SER A 140 23.85 5.19 12.88
C SER A 140 24.43 5.21 14.30
N SER A 141 23.73 4.56 15.22
CA SER A 141 24.09 4.54 16.64
C SER A 141 25.23 3.56 16.92
N GLY A 142 25.24 2.43 16.21
CA GLY A 142 26.21 1.36 16.36
C GLY A 142 27.51 1.51 15.55
N ALA A 143 27.58 2.47 14.62
CA ALA A 143 28.76 2.67 13.78
C ALA A 143 29.97 3.17 14.57
N THR A 144 31.14 2.64 14.22
CA THR A 144 32.46 3.06 14.71
C THR A 144 33.16 4.01 13.74
N ALA A 145 32.88 3.91 12.45
CA ALA A 145 33.35 4.84 11.41
C ALA A 145 32.34 4.96 10.27
N VAL A 146 32.29 6.13 9.65
CA VAL A 146 31.45 6.41 8.48
C VAL A 146 32.28 7.18 7.45
N SER A 147 32.17 6.80 6.18
CA SER A 147 32.70 7.55 5.05
C SER A 147 31.61 7.83 4.02
N VAL A 148 31.61 9.03 3.42
CA VAL A 148 30.84 9.30 2.20
C VAL A 148 31.64 8.80 1.00
N CYS A 149 31.07 7.89 0.22
CA CYS A 149 31.64 7.37 -1.02
C CYS A 149 30.99 8.09 -2.21
N LEU A 150 31.78 8.78 -3.03
CA LEU A 150 31.31 9.50 -4.21
C LEU A 150 31.62 8.72 -5.49
N PHE A 151 30.71 8.74 -6.45
CA PHE A 151 30.84 8.03 -7.73
C PHE A 151 30.53 8.95 -8.90
N THR A 152 31.30 8.84 -9.98
CA THR A 152 30.76 9.16 -11.31
C THR A 152 29.88 7.99 -11.79
N PRO A 153 28.98 8.19 -12.76
CA PRO A 153 28.20 7.09 -13.36
C PRO A 153 29.07 5.92 -13.84
N GLU A 154 30.22 6.20 -14.46
CA GLU A 154 31.15 5.17 -14.95
C GLU A 154 31.82 4.42 -13.79
N GLY A 155 32.15 5.14 -12.71
CA GLY A 155 32.69 4.54 -11.48
C GLY A 155 31.67 3.63 -10.81
N LEU A 156 30.40 4.05 -10.75
CA LEU A 156 29.30 3.25 -10.19
C LEU A 156 29.12 1.93 -10.95
N ALA A 157 29.11 1.97 -12.29
CA ALA A 157 28.99 0.78 -13.13
C ALA A 157 30.12 -0.25 -12.90
N GLN A 158 31.28 0.22 -12.40
CA GLN A 158 32.43 -0.63 -12.05
C GLN A 158 32.48 -0.99 -10.56
N GLY A 159 31.54 -0.50 -9.74
CA GLY A 159 31.55 -0.64 -8.28
C GLY A 159 32.73 0.06 -7.60
N LYS A 160 33.26 1.14 -8.20
CA LYS A 160 34.46 1.84 -7.71
C LYS A 160 34.15 3.30 -7.38
N PRO A 161 34.25 3.72 -6.11
CA PRO A 161 34.08 5.12 -5.76
C PRO A 161 35.24 5.96 -6.32
N SER A 162 34.91 7.13 -6.85
CA SER A 162 35.85 8.15 -7.30
C SER A 162 36.53 8.87 -6.14
N ALA A 163 35.86 8.96 -4.98
CA ALA A 163 36.43 9.47 -3.74
C ALA A 163 35.75 8.83 -2.52
N GLU A 164 36.48 8.72 -1.41
CA GLU A 164 35.94 8.33 -0.12
C GLU A 164 36.34 9.38 0.93
N VAL A 165 35.36 9.99 1.58
CA VAL A 165 35.54 11.08 2.54
C VAL A 165 35.21 10.57 3.94
N PRO A 166 36.22 10.26 4.78
CA PRO A 166 35.98 9.77 6.13
C PRO A 166 35.46 10.88 7.05
N LEU A 167 34.45 10.57 7.86
CA LEU A 167 33.88 11.48 8.85
C LEU A 167 34.66 11.39 10.17
N HIS A 168 35.04 12.54 10.72
CA HIS A 168 35.73 12.56 12.02
C HIS A 168 34.74 12.26 13.15
N PRO A 169 34.93 11.20 13.96
CA PRO A 169 33.92 10.68 14.90
C PRO A 169 33.53 11.63 16.04
N ILE A 170 34.30 12.69 16.27
CA ILE A 170 34.00 13.73 17.28
C ILE A 170 33.46 15.02 16.63
N LEU A 171 33.88 15.35 15.40
CA LEU A 171 33.53 16.64 14.79
C LEU A 171 32.29 16.49 13.90
N ASN A 172 32.27 15.43 13.11
CA ASN A 172 31.27 15.05 12.11
C ASN A 172 30.23 14.08 12.67
N ARG A 173 29.94 14.16 13.98
CA ARG A 173 28.91 13.37 14.65
C ARG A 173 28.28 14.20 15.75
N THR A 174 26.95 14.25 15.79
CA THR A 174 26.18 14.85 16.88
C THR A 174 25.15 13.82 17.36
N GLY A 175 25.31 13.32 18.58
CA GLY A 175 24.54 12.16 19.05
C GLY A 175 24.84 10.92 18.19
N ASP A 176 23.80 10.31 17.65
CA ASP A 176 23.89 9.13 16.77
C ASP A 176 23.79 9.49 15.27
N VAL A 177 23.92 10.77 14.93
CA VAL A 177 23.87 11.27 13.55
C VAL A 177 25.25 11.68 13.10
N TRP A 178 25.74 11.03 12.05
CA TRP A 178 26.99 11.35 11.36
C TRP A 178 26.72 12.36 10.26
N HIS A 179 27.53 13.41 10.16
CA HIS A 179 27.29 14.48 9.21
C HIS A 179 28.56 15.18 8.70
N ILE A 180 28.55 15.62 7.45
CA ILE A 180 29.65 16.37 6.82
C ILE A 180 29.11 17.30 5.75
N TYR A 181 29.74 18.47 5.59
CA TYR A 181 29.44 19.39 4.50
C TYR A 181 30.57 19.38 3.48
N LEU A 182 30.23 19.17 2.20
CA LEU A 182 31.15 19.19 1.07
C LEU A 182 30.84 20.41 0.19
N PRO A 183 31.65 21.49 0.25
CA PRO A 183 31.48 22.65 -0.61
C PRO A 183 31.89 22.36 -2.06
N ALA A 184 31.31 23.09 -3.01
CA ALA A 184 31.63 23.03 -4.44
C ALA A 184 31.62 21.60 -5.03
N LEU A 185 30.73 20.75 -4.52
CA LEU A 185 30.61 19.36 -4.96
C LEU A 185 30.09 19.31 -6.41
N SER A 186 30.72 18.51 -7.27
CA SER A 186 30.33 18.40 -8.68
C SER A 186 28.89 17.88 -8.88
N ARG A 187 28.22 18.34 -9.94
CA ARG A 187 26.79 18.04 -10.23
C ARG A 187 26.51 16.61 -10.68
N ASN A 188 27.45 16.00 -11.37
CA ASN A 188 27.30 14.67 -11.97
C ASN A 188 27.93 13.58 -11.08
N LEU A 189 27.64 13.66 -9.78
CA LEU A 189 28.09 12.69 -8.80
C LEU A 189 26.90 12.00 -8.15
N LEU A 190 27.13 10.75 -7.79
CA LEU A 190 26.27 9.94 -6.94
C LEU A 190 27.02 9.66 -5.63
N TYR A 191 26.29 9.22 -4.61
CA TYR A 191 26.89 8.92 -3.31
C TYR A 191 26.30 7.69 -2.63
N GLY A 192 27.07 7.12 -1.70
CA GLY A 192 26.61 6.17 -0.70
C GLY A 192 27.49 6.28 0.54
N TYR A 193 27.29 5.41 1.53
CA TYR A 193 28.11 5.38 2.74
C TYR A 193 28.85 4.06 2.88
N ARG A 194 30.11 4.11 3.30
CA ARG A 194 30.79 2.96 3.90
C ARG A 194 30.70 3.10 5.40
N ILE A 195 30.12 2.11 6.07
CA ILE A 195 29.86 2.17 7.52
C ILE A 195 30.52 0.95 8.17
N ASP A 196 31.42 1.23 9.09
CA ASP A 196 32.10 0.22 9.90
C ASP A 196 31.48 0.17 11.30
N GLY A 197 31.53 -1.01 11.92
CA GLY A 197 30.92 -1.28 13.21
C GLY A 197 31.02 -2.76 13.58
N PRO A 198 30.45 -3.16 14.73
CA PRO A 198 30.48 -4.55 15.14
C PRO A 198 29.69 -5.44 14.17
N PHE A 199 30.27 -6.55 13.72
CA PHE A 199 29.49 -7.64 13.11
C PHE A 199 29.27 -8.73 14.16
N ALA A 200 28.09 -8.72 14.78
CA ALA A 200 27.68 -9.67 15.81
C ALA A 200 26.20 -10.03 15.61
N PRO A 201 25.87 -10.91 14.65
CA PRO A 201 24.49 -11.23 14.28
C PRO A 201 23.64 -11.68 15.47
N GLN A 202 24.21 -12.45 16.40
CA GLN A 202 23.57 -12.91 17.64
C GLN A 202 23.18 -11.79 18.61
N LYS A 203 23.65 -10.55 18.35
CA LYS A 203 23.28 -9.33 19.07
C LYS A 203 22.58 -8.31 18.15
N GLY A 204 22.10 -8.77 16.99
CA GLY A 204 21.45 -7.96 15.97
C GLY A 204 22.37 -7.01 15.19
N HIS A 205 23.69 -7.01 15.42
CA HIS A 205 24.62 -6.13 14.69
C HIS A 205 25.12 -6.77 13.39
N ARG A 206 25.02 -6.04 12.27
CA ARG A 206 25.33 -6.55 10.92
C ARG A 206 26.13 -5.57 10.05
N PHE A 207 27.00 -4.76 10.66
CA PHE A 207 27.87 -3.83 9.94
C PHE A 207 28.89 -4.56 9.06
N ASP A 208 29.00 -4.18 7.80
CA ASP A 208 29.97 -4.75 6.85
C ASP A 208 30.64 -3.62 6.04
N ALA A 209 31.83 -3.21 6.50
CA ALA A 209 32.59 -2.14 5.86
C ALA A 209 33.08 -2.49 4.44
N SER A 210 32.96 -3.75 3.99
CA SER A 210 33.25 -4.10 2.60
C SER A 210 32.19 -3.58 1.63
N LYS A 211 30.97 -3.29 2.13
CA LYS A 211 29.84 -2.78 1.35
C LYS A 211 29.77 -1.26 1.38
N ILE A 212 29.17 -0.69 0.34
CA ILE A 212 28.74 0.71 0.31
C ILE A 212 27.22 0.69 0.28
N VAL A 213 26.61 1.25 1.33
CA VAL A 213 25.16 1.26 1.53
C VAL A 213 24.53 2.55 1.02
N LEU A 214 23.29 2.44 0.56
CA LEU A 214 22.49 3.55 0.07
C LEU A 214 21.94 4.40 1.24
N ASP A 215 21.92 5.72 1.06
CA ASP A 215 21.24 6.64 1.97
C ASP A 215 19.72 6.38 1.98
N PRO A 216 19.09 6.13 3.15
CA PRO A 216 17.64 5.95 3.23
C PRO A 216 16.83 7.13 2.68
N TYR A 217 17.41 8.35 2.69
CA TYR A 217 16.78 9.60 2.23
C TYR A 217 17.16 9.99 0.80
N ALA A 218 17.82 9.10 0.02
CA ALA A 218 18.17 9.38 -1.36
C ALA A 218 16.93 9.70 -2.21
N LYS A 219 16.96 10.86 -2.91
CA LYS A 219 15.83 11.36 -3.73
C LYS A 219 15.73 10.72 -5.11
N ALA A 220 16.80 10.08 -5.56
CA ALA A 220 16.85 9.18 -6.70
C ALA A 220 17.96 8.16 -6.46
N VAL A 221 17.80 6.95 -6.99
CA VAL A 221 18.75 5.83 -6.85
C VAL A 221 19.15 5.37 -8.23
N LEU A 222 20.45 5.36 -8.51
CA LEU A 222 20.98 4.81 -9.74
C LEU A 222 21.68 3.48 -9.47
N SER A 223 21.47 2.55 -10.38
CA SER A 223 22.16 1.25 -10.39
C SER A 223 22.13 0.63 -11.78
N ARG A 224 20.92 0.37 -12.29
CA ARG A 224 20.65 -0.12 -13.65
C ARG A 224 19.69 0.85 -14.35
N GLU A 225 19.91 1.03 -15.64
CA GLU A 225 19.18 2.02 -16.43
C GLU A 225 17.88 1.47 -17.00
N THR A 226 17.90 0.24 -17.51
CA THR A 226 16.77 -0.37 -18.22
C THR A 226 16.04 -1.39 -17.36
N TYR A 227 14.70 -1.37 -17.39
CA TYR A 227 13.86 -2.39 -16.76
C TYR A 227 14.14 -3.78 -17.35
N GLY A 228 14.37 -4.77 -16.47
CA GLY A 228 14.58 -6.17 -16.85
C GLY A 228 15.98 -6.48 -17.38
N GLU A 229 16.86 -5.48 -17.52
CA GLU A 229 18.23 -5.68 -17.99
C GLU A 229 19.16 -6.05 -16.83
N VAL A 230 19.76 -7.23 -16.91
CA VAL A 230 20.74 -7.75 -15.94
C VAL A 230 22.08 -7.02 -16.12
N ALA A 231 22.76 -6.68 -15.04
CA ALA A 231 24.04 -6.00 -15.12
C ALA A 231 25.15 -6.91 -15.68
N PRO A 232 26.28 -6.34 -16.19
CA PRO A 232 27.39 -7.12 -16.70
C PRO A 232 27.87 -8.19 -15.72
N GLY A 233 28.09 -9.41 -16.23
CA GLY A 233 28.48 -10.56 -15.40
C GLY A 233 27.31 -11.34 -14.79
N GLY A 234 26.05 -10.97 -15.11
CA GLY A 234 24.87 -11.67 -14.59
C GLY A 234 24.45 -11.20 -13.18
N GLU A 235 24.96 -10.04 -12.74
CA GLU A 235 24.70 -9.50 -11.41
C GLU A 235 23.31 -8.86 -11.32
N CYS A 236 22.51 -9.30 -10.37
CA CYS A 236 21.15 -8.80 -10.15
C CYS A 236 21.10 -7.74 -9.04
N TRP A 237 22.15 -7.63 -8.22
CA TRP A 237 22.32 -6.63 -7.17
C TRP A 237 23.63 -5.84 -7.34
N PRO A 238 23.81 -5.14 -8.47
CA PRO A 238 24.98 -4.29 -8.66
C PRO A 238 24.97 -3.12 -7.67
N GLN A 239 26.12 -2.46 -7.49
CA GLN A 239 26.24 -1.32 -6.59
C GLN A 239 25.17 -0.27 -6.92
N MET A 240 24.51 0.24 -5.87
CA MET A 240 23.53 1.32 -5.96
C MET A 240 24.10 2.58 -5.33
N ALA A 241 23.72 3.75 -5.84
CA ALA A 241 24.11 5.03 -5.25
C ALA A 241 22.98 6.06 -5.40
N GLY A 242 22.86 6.93 -4.39
CA GLY A 242 21.89 8.01 -4.36
C GLY A 242 22.37 9.21 -5.18
N MET A 243 21.43 9.96 -5.74
CA MET A 243 21.69 11.24 -6.39
C MET A 243 22.16 12.30 -5.37
N VAL A 244 23.28 12.98 -5.65
CA VAL A 244 23.72 14.15 -4.88
C VAL A 244 22.83 15.34 -5.24
N PRO A 245 22.07 15.98 -4.34
CA PRO A 245 21.19 17.11 -4.69
C PRO A 245 21.97 18.40 -4.93
N HIS A 246 21.38 19.30 -5.71
CA HIS A 246 21.82 20.66 -6.04
C HIS A 246 20.63 21.61 -5.90
N LYS A 247 20.91 22.90 -5.70
CA LYS A 247 19.87 23.89 -5.40
C LYS A 247 18.86 24.04 -6.54
N GLU A 248 19.30 23.88 -7.78
CA GLU A 248 18.44 23.95 -8.96
C GLU A 248 17.44 22.79 -9.05
N ASP A 249 17.62 21.70 -8.29
CA ASP A 249 16.66 20.59 -8.27
C ASP A 249 15.38 20.94 -7.49
N ASP A 250 15.47 21.91 -6.59
CA ASP A 250 14.34 22.41 -5.80
C ASP A 250 13.48 23.41 -6.62
N GLU A 251 13.90 23.77 -7.83
CA GLU A 251 13.27 24.80 -8.69
C GLU A 251 12.28 24.23 -9.73
N TYR A 252 11.67 23.07 -9.48
CA TYR A 252 10.68 22.49 -10.41
C TYR A 252 9.45 23.41 -10.56
N ASP A 253 9.11 23.77 -11.80
CA ASP A 253 7.95 24.62 -12.10
C ASP A 253 6.65 23.79 -12.16
N TRP A 254 5.90 23.81 -11.06
CA TRP A 254 4.59 23.20 -10.97
C TRP A 254 3.51 23.88 -11.83
N GLU A 255 3.80 25.02 -12.47
CA GLU A 255 2.86 25.76 -13.32
C GLU A 255 1.53 26.11 -12.60
N GLY A 256 1.62 26.37 -11.29
CA GLY A 256 0.46 26.69 -10.44
C GLY A 256 -0.40 25.48 -10.07
N ASP A 257 0.13 24.26 -10.18
CA ASP A 257 -0.56 23.03 -9.78
C ASP A 257 -1.12 23.10 -8.35
N THR A 258 -2.33 22.58 -8.19
CA THR A 258 -2.99 22.42 -6.89
C THR A 258 -3.69 21.06 -6.84
N PRO A 259 -3.55 20.30 -5.75
CA PRO A 259 -4.26 19.05 -5.52
C PRO A 259 -5.77 19.16 -5.82
N PRO A 260 -6.39 18.23 -6.58
CA PRO A 260 -7.83 18.26 -6.89
C PRO A 260 -8.75 18.26 -5.67
N ARG A 261 -8.36 17.58 -4.58
CA ARG A 261 -9.08 17.52 -3.29
C ARG A 261 -10.55 17.08 -3.40
N HIS A 262 -10.81 16.02 -4.16
CA HIS A 262 -12.10 15.36 -4.16
C HIS A 262 -12.46 14.90 -2.74
N ALA A 263 -13.72 15.04 -2.36
CA ALA A 263 -14.22 14.47 -1.12
C ALA A 263 -14.12 12.95 -1.19
N MET A 264 -13.77 12.29 -0.07
CA MET A 264 -13.55 10.84 -0.02
C MET A 264 -14.73 10.05 -0.60
N LYS A 265 -15.97 10.45 -0.26
CA LYS A 265 -17.20 9.79 -0.75
C LYS A 265 -17.37 9.85 -2.27
N ASP A 266 -16.81 10.86 -2.93
CA ASP A 266 -16.94 11.13 -4.36
C ASP A 266 -15.87 10.42 -5.21
N LEU A 267 -14.94 9.71 -4.55
CA LEU A 267 -13.89 9.00 -5.25
C LEU A 267 -14.39 7.79 -6.04
N VAL A 268 -13.76 7.58 -7.19
CA VAL A 268 -13.66 6.31 -7.89
C VAL A 268 -12.17 6.04 -8.07
N ILE A 269 -11.64 5.08 -7.32
CA ILE A 269 -10.22 4.74 -7.29
C ILE A 269 -9.95 3.71 -8.40
N TYR A 270 -8.90 3.95 -9.19
CA TYR A 270 -8.44 3.03 -10.22
C TYR A 270 -7.04 2.53 -9.85
N GLU A 271 -6.94 1.27 -9.42
CA GLU A 271 -5.68 0.63 -9.06
C GLU A 271 -4.93 0.25 -10.34
N ALA A 272 -3.75 0.82 -10.55
CA ALA A 272 -2.99 0.66 -11.78
C ALA A 272 -1.50 0.41 -11.53
N HIS A 273 -0.88 -0.30 -12.47
CA HIS A 273 0.55 -0.51 -12.50
C HIS A 273 1.19 0.36 -13.60
N VAL A 274 2.15 1.24 -13.25
CA VAL A 274 2.78 2.20 -14.19
C VAL A 274 3.28 1.49 -15.46
N ARG A 275 4.09 0.44 -15.30
CA ARG A 275 4.55 -0.38 -16.44
C ARG A 275 3.40 -1.05 -17.19
N GLY A 276 2.60 -1.88 -16.50
CA GLY A 276 1.52 -2.66 -17.11
C GLY A 276 0.50 -1.83 -17.88
N PHE A 277 0.22 -0.60 -17.46
CA PHE A 277 -0.80 0.25 -18.07
C PHE A 277 -0.50 0.59 -19.54
N THR A 278 0.77 0.71 -19.93
CA THR A 278 1.14 1.10 -21.30
C THR A 278 2.20 0.24 -21.97
N ARG A 279 2.68 -0.82 -21.32
CA ARG A 279 3.74 -1.68 -21.89
C ARG A 279 3.30 -2.48 -23.11
N HIS A 280 2.03 -2.86 -23.21
CA HIS A 280 1.52 -3.58 -24.39
C HIS A 280 1.61 -2.71 -25.65
N GLY A 281 1.99 -3.30 -26.79
CA GLY A 281 2.20 -2.55 -28.04
C GLY A 281 0.97 -1.80 -28.56
N SER A 282 -0.23 -2.27 -28.21
CA SER A 282 -1.50 -1.60 -28.53
C SER A 282 -1.72 -0.28 -27.79
N SER A 283 -0.92 0.04 -26.78
CA SER A 283 -0.99 1.35 -26.13
C SER A 283 -0.66 2.47 -27.13
N GLY A 284 0.24 2.23 -28.09
CA GLY A 284 0.61 3.22 -29.11
C GLY A 284 1.30 4.47 -28.55
N VAL A 285 1.75 4.45 -27.29
CA VAL A 285 2.44 5.57 -26.63
C VAL A 285 3.91 5.64 -27.05
N GLN A 286 4.53 6.80 -26.88
CA GLN A 286 5.95 6.99 -27.26
C GLN A 286 6.91 6.26 -26.32
N HIS A 287 6.58 6.20 -25.03
CA HIS A 287 7.42 5.60 -24.00
C HIS A 287 6.66 4.49 -23.22
N PRO A 288 6.50 3.28 -23.80
CA PRO A 288 5.70 2.20 -23.20
C PRO A 288 6.20 1.74 -21.83
N GLY A 289 5.29 1.75 -20.86
CA GLY A 289 5.54 1.27 -19.49
C GLY A 289 6.29 2.27 -18.61
N THR A 290 6.12 3.57 -18.87
CA THR A 290 6.76 4.66 -18.13
C THR A 290 5.74 5.65 -17.57
N TYR A 291 6.18 6.57 -16.71
CA TYR A 291 5.37 7.68 -16.23
C TYR A 291 4.84 8.54 -17.39
N GLN A 292 5.67 8.87 -18.39
CA GLN A 292 5.21 9.57 -19.60
C GLN A 292 4.19 8.77 -20.41
N GLY A 293 4.39 7.45 -20.55
CA GLY A 293 3.43 6.58 -21.21
C GLY A 293 2.06 6.64 -20.53
N LEU A 294 2.02 6.62 -19.19
CA LEU A 294 0.78 6.79 -18.42
C LEU A 294 0.11 8.13 -18.70
N VAL A 295 0.88 9.23 -18.76
CA VAL A 295 0.36 10.59 -19.07
C VAL A 295 -0.38 10.61 -20.41
N GLU A 296 0.14 9.96 -21.45
CA GLU A 296 -0.51 9.88 -22.77
C GLU A 296 -1.89 9.19 -22.73
N LYS A 297 -2.18 8.44 -21.67
CA LYS A 297 -3.43 7.69 -21.47
C LYS A 297 -4.36 8.27 -20.40
N LEU A 298 -4.03 9.39 -19.76
CA LEU A 298 -4.94 10.06 -18.82
C LEU A 298 -6.33 10.41 -19.40
N PRO A 299 -6.49 10.79 -20.69
CA PRO A 299 -7.82 11.01 -21.26
C PRO A 299 -8.73 9.78 -21.18
N TYR A 300 -8.16 8.56 -21.21
CA TYR A 300 -8.91 7.33 -21.03
C TYR A 300 -9.49 7.22 -19.61
N LEU A 301 -8.67 7.46 -18.59
CA LEU A 301 -9.10 7.40 -17.18
C LEU A 301 -10.14 8.48 -16.87
N GLN A 302 -9.94 9.70 -17.39
CA GLN A 302 -10.91 10.77 -17.25
C GLN A 302 -12.25 10.41 -17.90
N ALA A 303 -12.23 9.84 -19.12
CA ALA A 303 -13.44 9.38 -19.80
C ALA A 303 -14.12 8.18 -19.10
N LEU A 304 -13.35 7.39 -18.35
CA LEU A 304 -13.85 6.29 -17.53
C LEU A 304 -14.58 6.79 -16.26
N GLY A 305 -14.40 8.06 -15.88
CA GLY A 305 -14.99 8.66 -14.68
C GLY A 305 -14.14 8.45 -13.41
N VAL A 306 -12.88 8.04 -13.57
CA VAL A 306 -11.91 7.88 -12.48
C VAL A 306 -11.56 9.26 -11.91
N THR A 307 -11.46 9.35 -10.58
CA THR A 307 -11.09 10.58 -9.87
C THR A 307 -9.79 10.45 -9.10
N ALA A 308 -9.31 9.23 -8.88
CA ALA A 308 -8.01 8.95 -8.25
C ALA A 308 -7.39 7.70 -8.90
N VAL A 309 -6.10 7.76 -9.19
CA VAL A 309 -5.30 6.59 -9.56
C VAL A 309 -4.50 6.14 -8.34
N GLU A 310 -4.67 4.88 -7.95
CA GLU A 310 -3.83 4.22 -6.94
C GLU A 310 -2.73 3.47 -7.67
N LEU A 311 -1.50 3.96 -7.58
CA LEU A 311 -0.36 3.35 -8.24
C LEU A 311 0.24 2.27 -7.35
N LEU A 312 0.35 1.04 -7.88
CA LEU A 312 1.22 0.01 -7.30
C LEU A 312 2.63 0.56 -7.06
N PRO A 313 3.44 -0.05 -6.17
CA PRO A 313 4.66 0.54 -5.63
C PRO A 313 5.53 1.27 -6.66
N THR A 314 5.64 2.60 -6.50
CA THR A 314 6.49 3.46 -7.34
C THR A 314 7.76 3.92 -6.64
N HIS A 315 7.97 3.54 -5.38
CA HIS A 315 9.28 3.69 -4.73
C HIS A 315 10.30 2.79 -5.43
N GLU A 316 11.57 3.17 -5.43
CA GLU A 316 12.63 2.36 -6.04
C GLU A 316 12.64 0.93 -5.46
N PHE A 317 12.53 -0.07 -6.32
CA PHE A 317 12.62 -1.50 -5.99
C PHE A 317 13.44 -2.24 -7.07
N ASN A 318 13.91 -3.45 -6.81
CA ASN A 318 14.69 -4.22 -7.79
C ASN A 318 13.81 -5.30 -8.47
N GLU A 319 13.44 -5.09 -9.74
CA GLU A 319 12.64 -6.07 -10.50
C GLU A 319 13.39 -7.39 -10.74
N LEU A 320 14.71 -7.42 -10.54
CA LEU A 320 15.55 -8.62 -10.74
C LEU A 320 15.87 -9.38 -9.44
N GLU A 321 15.27 -9.02 -8.29
CA GLU A 321 15.67 -9.57 -6.99
C GLU A 321 15.58 -11.11 -6.89
N TYR A 322 14.64 -11.73 -7.60
CA TYR A 322 14.48 -13.18 -7.74
C TYR A 322 14.50 -13.60 -9.22
N TYR A 323 15.30 -12.90 -10.04
CA TYR A 323 15.45 -13.20 -11.46
C TYR A 323 15.90 -14.64 -11.68
N ALA A 324 15.02 -15.46 -12.21
CA ALA A 324 15.25 -16.88 -12.41
C ALA A 324 14.53 -17.36 -13.66
N TYR A 325 15.21 -18.20 -14.44
CA TYR A 325 14.60 -18.84 -15.59
C TYR A 325 13.45 -19.75 -15.14
N ASN A 326 12.31 -19.57 -15.79
CA ASN A 326 11.09 -20.32 -15.56
C ASN A 326 10.86 -21.29 -16.73
N PRO A 327 11.06 -22.60 -16.53
CA PRO A 327 10.91 -23.57 -17.60
C PRO A 327 9.46 -23.77 -18.06
N ILE A 328 8.47 -23.34 -17.27
CA ILE A 328 7.05 -23.49 -17.60
C ILE A 328 6.63 -22.44 -18.63
N THR A 329 7.04 -21.19 -18.44
CA THR A 329 6.73 -20.09 -19.37
C THR A 329 7.78 -19.91 -20.47
N ASN A 330 8.94 -20.57 -20.36
CA ASN A 330 10.11 -20.31 -21.20
C ASN A 330 10.51 -18.83 -21.18
N ASP A 331 10.43 -18.23 -19.98
CA ASP A 331 10.72 -16.83 -19.71
C ASP A 331 11.37 -16.70 -18.32
N TYR A 332 11.61 -15.49 -17.82
CA TYR A 332 12.20 -15.23 -16.52
C TYR A 332 11.21 -14.64 -15.53
N LYS A 333 11.26 -15.11 -14.29
CA LYS A 333 10.54 -14.48 -13.17
C LYS A 333 11.19 -13.12 -12.86
N MET A 334 10.38 -12.12 -12.58
CA MET A 334 10.84 -10.78 -12.15
C MET A 334 9.91 -10.25 -11.07
N ASN A 335 10.39 -9.41 -10.15
CA ASN A 335 9.48 -8.63 -9.32
C ASN A 335 8.77 -7.59 -10.18
N PHE A 336 7.56 -7.92 -10.62
CA PHE A 336 6.77 -7.04 -11.45
C PHE A 336 6.07 -5.99 -10.60
N TRP A 337 5.32 -6.42 -9.57
CA TRP A 337 4.48 -5.53 -8.76
C TRP A 337 5.27 -4.49 -7.93
N GLY A 338 6.47 -4.85 -7.45
CA GLY A 338 7.34 -3.91 -6.74
C GLY A 338 7.16 -3.84 -5.22
N TYR A 339 6.43 -4.77 -4.60
CA TYR A 339 6.28 -4.88 -3.13
C TYR A 339 7.56 -5.40 -2.44
N SER A 340 8.68 -4.72 -2.65
CA SER A 340 10.00 -5.02 -2.09
C SER A 340 10.88 -3.75 -2.21
N THR A 341 10.61 -2.75 -1.37
CA THR A 341 11.19 -1.41 -1.53
C THR A 341 12.67 -1.36 -1.16
N VAL A 342 13.46 -0.68 -2.00
CA VAL A 342 14.88 -0.33 -1.81
C VAL A 342 15.04 1.13 -1.37
N GLY A 343 14.39 2.08 -2.07
CA GLY A 343 14.56 3.52 -1.85
C GLY A 343 13.22 4.25 -1.69
N TYR A 344 12.84 4.53 -0.45
CA TYR A 344 11.52 5.08 -0.09
C TYR A 344 11.28 6.53 -0.54
N PHE A 345 12.35 7.31 -0.72
CA PHE A 345 12.27 8.71 -1.17
C PHE A 345 12.54 8.86 -2.67
N ALA A 346 12.82 7.75 -3.36
CA ALA A 346 13.19 7.75 -4.76
C ALA A 346 12.06 7.15 -5.59
N PRO A 347 11.61 7.81 -6.68
CA PRO A 347 10.76 7.15 -7.65
C PRO A 347 11.55 6.03 -8.35
N MET A 348 10.85 4.96 -8.74
CA MET A 348 11.41 3.86 -9.51
C MET A 348 11.96 4.38 -10.84
N ILE A 349 13.28 4.47 -10.94
CA ILE A 349 13.92 5.15 -12.08
C ILE A 349 13.68 4.40 -13.40
N ARG A 350 13.49 3.09 -13.33
CA ARG A 350 13.23 2.23 -14.50
C ARG A 350 11.77 2.31 -14.99
N TYR A 351 10.93 3.11 -14.32
CA TYR A 351 9.64 3.56 -14.84
C TYR A 351 9.70 4.95 -15.49
N ALA A 352 10.86 5.60 -15.53
CA ALA A 352 11.03 6.85 -16.27
C ALA A 352 11.62 6.58 -17.66
N ALA A 353 11.13 7.29 -18.68
CA ALA A 353 11.63 7.20 -20.05
C ALA A 353 13.12 7.59 -20.16
N ALA A 354 13.57 8.50 -19.30
CA ALA A 354 14.96 8.96 -19.23
C ALA A 354 15.57 8.74 -17.83
N GLY A 355 15.28 7.60 -17.19
CA GLY A 355 15.53 7.39 -15.77
C GLY A 355 16.97 7.58 -15.27
N SER A 356 17.97 7.23 -16.06
CA SER A 356 19.40 7.36 -15.69
C SER A 356 19.99 8.75 -15.96
N VAL A 357 19.28 9.58 -16.74
CA VAL A 357 19.78 10.89 -17.20
C VAL A 357 19.97 11.83 -16.01
N GLU A 358 21.09 12.56 -16.03
CA GLU A 358 21.50 13.49 -14.97
C GLU A 358 21.52 12.84 -13.57
N CYS A 359 21.99 11.59 -13.48
CA CYS A 359 22.08 10.85 -12.23
C CYS A 359 20.74 10.63 -11.52
N GLY A 360 19.65 10.48 -12.28
CA GLY A 360 18.31 10.19 -11.74
C GLY A 360 17.38 11.39 -11.63
N ARG A 361 17.86 12.62 -11.84
CA ARG A 361 17.03 13.85 -11.77
C ARG A 361 15.88 13.84 -12.76
N ALA A 362 16.14 13.31 -13.97
CA ALA A 362 15.13 13.22 -15.00
C ALA A 362 13.94 12.36 -14.54
N ALA A 363 14.16 11.27 -13.81
CA ALA A 363 13.09 10.44 -13.24
C ALA A 363 12.24 11.20 -12.21
N VAL A 364 12.88 11.98 -11.33
CA VAL A 364 12.18 12.81 -10.34
C VAL A 364 11.28 13.83 -11.04
N ARG A 365 11.80 14.53 -12.06
CA ARG A 365 11.00 15.48 -12.85
C ARG A 365 9.87 14.79 -13.61
N GLU A 366 10.13 13.63 -14.21
CA GLU A 366 9.12 12.88 -14.96
C GLU A 366 7.97 12.41 -14.06
N PHE A 367 8.27 12.01 -12.81
CA PHE A 367 7.25 11.71 -11.82
C PHE A 367 6.40 12.95 -11.49
N LYS A 368 7.04 14.11 -11.23
CA LYS A 368 6.33 15.37 -10.97
C LYS A 368 5.46 15.79 -12.16
N ASP A 369 5.97 15.63 -13.39
CA ASP A 369 5.23 15.88 -14.63
C ASP A 369 3.97 14.99 -14.71
N MET A 370 4.08 13.73 -14.31
CA MET A 370 2.95 12.80 -14.26
C MET A 370 1.89 13.23 -13.24
N VAL A 371 2.29 13.58 -12.02
CA VAL A 371 1.36 14.09 -10.99
C VAL A 371 0.65 15.36 -11.46
N ARG A 372 1.40 16.34 -11.98
CA ARG A 372 0.85 17.58 -12.54
C ARG A 372 -0.14 17.30 -13.68
N ALA A 373 0.15 16.32 -14.53
CA ALA A 373 -0.75 15.93 -15.61
C ALA A 373 -2.03 15.24 -15.09
N CYS A 374 -1.94 14.38 -14.07
CA CYS A 374 -3.08 13.80 -13.38
C CYS A 374 -4.00 14.90 -12.81
N HIS A 375 -3.43 15.86 -12.08
CA HIS A 375 -4.17 16.97 -11.48
C HIS A 375 -4.89 17.83 -12.53
N ARG A 376 -4.26 18.10 -13.69
CA ARG A 376 -4.90 18.78 -14.82
C ARG A 376 -6.10 18.04 -15.38
N HIS A 377 -6.13 16.71 -15.26
CA HIS A 377 -7.28 15.89 -15.63
C HIS A 377 -8.29 15.74 -14.49
N GLY A 378 -8.05 16.37 -13.34
CA GLY A 378 -8.86 16.22 -12.14
C GLY A 378 -8.73 14.83 -11.51
N ILE A 379 -7.58 14.18 -11.68
CA ILE A 379 -7.29 12.84 -11.14
C ILE A 379 -6.25 13.01 -10.04
N GLU A 380 -6.56 12.53 -8.84
CA GLU A 380 -5.64 12.47 -7.71
C GLU A 380 -4.68 11.28 -7.86
N VAL A 381 -3.49 11.38 -7.26
CA VAL A 381 -2.48 10.32 -7.21
C VAL A 381 -2.36 9.80 -5.79
N ILE A 382 -2.70 8.52 -5.61
CA ILE A 382 -2.53 7.76 -4.38
C ILE A 382 -1.37 6.78 -4.60
N LEU A 383 -0.39 6.74 -3.69
CA LEU A 383 0.72 5.80 -3.78
C LEU A 383 0.51 4.60 -2.86
N ASP A 384 0.68 3.40 -3.41
CA ASP A 384 0.86 2.21 -2.60
C ASP A 384 2.27 2.21 -1.97
N VAL A 385 2.32 2.17 -0.64
CA VAL A 385 3.55 2.30 0.15
C VAL A 385 3.80 1.11 1.06
N VAL A 386 5.01 0.54 0.96
CA VAL A 386 5.40 -0.72 1.61
C VAL A 386 6.35 -0.46 2.77
N PHE A 387 5.84 0.12 3.85
CA PHE A 387 6.63 0.41 5.06
C PHE A 387 6.75 -0.80 6.00
N ASN A 388 6.06 -1.90 5.73
CA ASN A 388 5.99 -3.03 6.63
C ASN A 388 7.24 -3.97 6.54
N HIS A 389 7.94 -3.97 5.40
CA HIS A 389 9.17 -4.72 5.16
C HIS A 389 10.03 -4.04 4.08
N THR A 390 11.22 -4.57 3.81
CA THR A 390 12.17 -4.03 2.81
C THR A 390 12.78 -5.11 1.93
N ALA A 391 13.39 -4.71 0.81
CA ALA A 391 14.10 -5.59 -0.12
C ALA A 391 15.36 -6.28 0.43
N GLU A 392 15.83 -5.90 1.63
CA GLU A 392 17.00 -6.56 2.22
C GLU A 392 16.69 -7.99 2.71
N GLY A 393 15.41 -8.42 2.72
CA GLY A 393 14.99 -9.76 3.12
C GLY A 393 15.42 -10.14 4.55
N ASN A 394 15.58 -11.43 4.81
CA ASN A 394 16.16 -11.92 6.07
C ASN A 394 17.70 -11.86 6.05
N GLU A 395 18.37 -12.57 6.96
CA GLU A 395 19.84 -12.63 7.04
C GLU A 395 20.55 -13.16 5.80
N LEU A 396 19.84 -13.85 4.89
CA LEU A 396 20.38 -14.36 3.62
C LEU A 396 20.20 -13.36 2.47
N GLY A 397 19.39 -12.32 2.67
CA GLY A 397 19.18 -11.28 1.68
C GLY A 397 20.36 -10.31 1.55
N PRO A 398 20.30 -9.40 0.57
CA PRO A 398 21.38 -8.44 0.30
C PRO A 398 21.49 -7.39 1.41
N THR A 399 22.70 -6.85 1.61
CA THR A 399 22.91 -5.64 2.42
C THR A 399 23.05 -4.45 1.47
N ILE A 400 22.02 -3.61 1.44
CA ILE A 400 21.82 -2.49 0.52
C ILE A 400 21.77 -1.17 1.28
N THR A 401 21.05 -1.09 2.40
CA THR A 401 20.80 0.16 3.14
C THR A 401 20.73 -0.08 4.65
N PHE A 402 19.53 -0.22 5.22
CA PHE A 402 19.22 -0.21 6.64
C PHE A 402 20.02 -1.20 7.48
N ARG A 403 20.24 -2.43 6.99
CA ARG A 403 21.00 -3.48 7.69
C ARG A 403 22.43 -3.06 7.96
N GLY A 404 23.08 -2.47 6.96
CA GLY A 404 24.46 -1.98 7.07
C GLY A 404 24.56 -0.61 7.75
N ILE A 405 23.47 0.14 7.83
CA ILE A 405 23.40 1.42 8.55
C ILE A 405 23.18 1.21 10.05
N ASP A 406 22.11 0.51 10.45
CA ASP A 406 21.83 0.18 11.84
C ASP A 406 20.72 -0.88 11.96
N ASN A 407 21.07 -2.16 11.75
CA ASN A 407 20.11 -3.28 11.74
C ASN A 407 19.21 -3.35 12.99
N ARG A 408 19.73 -3.00 14.18
CA ARG A 408 18.98 -3.06 15.45
C ARG A 408 17.89 -1.99 15.55
N VAL A 409 18.08 -0.88 14.82
CA VAL A 409 17.14 0.24 14.81
C VAL A 409 16.04 0.00 13.79
N PHE A 410 16.42 -0.38 12.56
CA PHE A 410 15.50 -0.41 11.44
C PHE A 410 14.68 -1.71 11.32
N TYR A 411 15.15 -2.83 11.85
CA TYR A 411 14.43 -4.11 11.77
C TYR A 411 13.98 -4.62 13.13
N MET A 412 12.79 -5.22 13.14
CA MET A 412 12.32 -5.98 14.28
C MET A 412 13.10 -7.29 14.35
N THR A 413 13.87 -7.44 15.43
CA THR A 413 14.64 -8.66 15.71
C THR A 413 14.29 -9.25 17.05
N ALA A 414 14.34 -10.57 17.14
CA ALA A 414 14.34 -11.31 18.40
C ALA A 414 15.66 -11.09 19.17
N PRO A 415 15.73 -11.48 20.46
CA PRO A 415 16.92 -11.23 21.29
C PRO A 415 18.23 -11.85 20.80
N MET A 416 18.17 -12.88 19.95
CA MET A 416 19.35 -13.51 19.34
C MET A 416 19.57 -13.05 17.89
N GLY A 417 18.92 -11.95 17.48
CA GLY A 417 19.14 -11.28 16.20
C GLY A 417 18.46 -11.92 14.99
N GLU A 418 17.55 -12.87 15.21
CA GLU A 418 16.64 -13.38 14.19
C GLU A 418 15.63 -12.31 13.79
N PHE A 419 15.27 -12.24 12.51
CA PHE A 419 14.26 -11.30 12.02
C PHE A 419 12.85 -11.78 12.35
N TYR A 420 12.01 -10.89 12.88
CA TYR A 420 10.56 -11.12 12.86
C TYR A 420 10.06 -11.03 11.42
N ASN A 421 9.08 -11.87 11.06
CA ASN A 421 8.56 -11.97 9.70
C ASN A 421 7.02 -11.86 9.64
N TYR A 422 6.46 -10.79 10.23
CA TYR A 422 5.03 -10.54 10.17
C TYR A 422 4.55 -10.17 8.75
N SER A 423 5.46 -9.72 7.88
CA SER A 423 5.17 -9.43 6.47
C SER A 423 5.08 -10.68 5.59
N GLY A 424 5.72 -11.78 5.99
CA GLY A 424 5.94 -12.95 5.14
C GLY A 424 7.12 -12.80 4.16
N CYS A 425 7.77 -11.64 4.07
CA CYS A 425 8.80 -11.30 3.08
C CYS A 425 10.24 -11.37 3.62
N GLY A 426 10.45 -11.96 4.80
CA GLY A 426 11.75 -12.25 5.40
C GLY A 426 12.18 -11.27 6.50
N ASN A 427 11.67 -10.04 6.51
CA ASN A 427 11.87 -9.07 7.59
C ASN A 427 10.60 -8.31 7.93
N THR A 428 10.58 -7.68 9.10
CA THR A 428 9.56 -6.69 9.49
C THR A 428 10.27 -5.40 9.87
N PHE A 429 9.85 -4.28 9.27
CA PHE A 429 10.41 -2.97 9.56
C PHE A 429 9.96 -2.49 10.94
N ASN A 430 10.86 -1.85 11.68
CA ASN A 430 10.65 -1.52 13.10
C ASN A 430 9.85 -0.22 13.28
N CYS A 431 8.64 -0.19 12.71
CA CYS A 431 7.84 1.00 12.42
C CYS A 431 7.67 1.98 13.59
N ASN A 432 7.43 1.49 14.81
CA ASN A 432 7.19 2.34 15.98
C ASN A 432 8.47 2.82 16.70
N HIS A 433 9.66 2.37 16.27
CA HIS A 433 10.92 2.80 16.85
C HIS A 433 11.12 4.30 16.51
N PRO A 434 11.53 5.18 17.45
CA PRO A 434 11.50 6.63 17.23
C PRO A 434 12.23 7.11 15.96
N VAL A 435 13.38 6.52 15.63
CA VAL A 435 14.14 6.83 14.41
C VAL A 435 13.39 6.40 13.14
N VAL A 436 12.79 5.22 13.16
CA VAL A 436 12.05 4.65 12.02
C VAL A 436 10.72 5.37 11.82
N ARG A 437 10.02 5.67 12.92
CA ARG A 437 8.81 6.49 12.92
C ARG A 437 9.06 7.86 12.28
N LYS A 438 10.16 8.53 12.68
CA LYS A 438 10.58 9.78 12.04
C LYS A 438 10.85 9.61 10.55
N PHE A 439 11.55 8.55 10.16
CA PHE A 439 11.83 8.25 8.76
C PHE A 439 10.55 8.08 7.92
N ILE A 440 9.56 7.33 8.41
CA ILE A 440 8.29 7.13 7.70
C ILE A 440 7.53 8.45 7.57
N VAL A 441 7.42 9.25 8.64
CA VAL A 441 6.73 10.55 8.60
C VAL A 441 7.44 11.53 7.67
N ASP A 442 8.77 11.61 7.71
CA ASP A 442 9.54 12.45 6.80
C ASP A 442 9.39 12.01 5.33
N CYS A 443 9.26 10.70 5.08
CA CYS A 443 9.00 10.13 3.75
C CYS A 443 7.63 10.57 3.21
N LEU A 444 6.58 10.38 4.00
CA LEU A 444 5.22 10.79 3.61
C LEU A 444 5.16 12.31 3.35
N ARG A 445 5.78 13.11 4.22
CA ARG A 445 5.89 14.57 4.02
C ARG A 445 6.58 14.93 2.72
N TYR A 446 7.68 14.25 2.37
CA TYR A 446 8.38 14.49 1.11
C TYR A 446 7.47 14.24 -0.11
N TRP A 447 6.78 13.10 -0.14
CA TRP A 447 5.89 12.79 -1.27
C TRP A 447 4.72 13.77 -1.40
N VAL A 448 4.21 14.31 -0.29
CA VAL A 448 3.16 15.33 -0.31
C VAL A 448 3.71 16.71 -0.71
N GLN A 449 4.79 17.18 -0.06
CA GLN A 449 5.28 18.55 -0.22
C GLN A 449 6.08 18.73 -1.52
N GLU A 450 6.94 17.77 -1.85
CA GLU A 450 7.86 17.90 -2.99
C GLU A 450 7.32 17.27 -4.26
N MET A 451 6.44 16.25 -4.14
CA MET A 451 5.93 15.45 -5.25
C MET A 451 4.42 15.61 -5.45
N HIS A 452 3.73 16.42 -4.61
CA HIS A 452 2.31 16.74 -4.70
C HIS A 452 1.35 15.54 -4.66
N VAL A 453 1.75 14.42 -4.04
CA VAL A 453 0.90 13.23 -3.88
C VAL A 453 -0.32 13.52 -2.99
N ASP A 454 -1.50 13.02 -3.37
CA ASP A 454 -2.78 13.28 -2.69
C ASP A 454 -3.13 12.27 -1.59
N GLY A 455 -2.48 11.12 -1.57
CA GLY A 455 -2.76 10.08 -0.59
C GLY A 455 -1.85 8.87 -0.66
N PHE A 456 -2.06 7.96 0.29
CA PHE A 456 -1.27 6.74 0.46
C PHE A 456 -2.17 5.56 0.81
N ARG A 457 -1.93 4.42 0.14
CA ARG A 457 -2.43 3.11 0.54
C ARG A 457 -1.29 2.33 1.19
N PHE A 458 -1.47 1.92 2.43
CA PHE A 458 -0.43 1.28 3.23
C PHE A 458 -0.58 -0.24 3.16
N ASP A 459 0.40 -0.88 2.53
CA ASP A 459 0.53 -2.33 2.44
C ASP A 459 0.74 -2.96 3.82
N LEU A 460 0.02 -4.04 4.10
CA LEU A 460 -0.01 -4.77 5.37
C LEU A 460 0.05 -3.83 6.59
N ALA A 461 -0.81 -2.81 6.60
CA ALA A 461 -0.80 -1.70 7.55
C ALA A 461 -0.88 -2.14 9.02
N ALA A 462 -1.38 -3.35 9.29
CA ALA A 462 -1.44 -3.90 10.65
C ALA A 462 -0.05 -3.97 11.31
N ILE A 463 1.03 -4.16 10.53
CA ILE A 463 2.41 -4.13 11.03
C ILE A 463 2.79 -2.78 11.65
N LEU A 464 2.27 -1.67 11.11
CA LEU A 464 2.53 -0.33 11.65
C LEU A 464 1.90 -0.13 13.04
N THR A 465 0.98 -1.03 13.45
CA THR A 465 0.40 -1.03 14.79
C THR A 465 1.24 -1.83 15.81
N ARG A 466 2.21 -2.63 15.36
CA ARG A 466 2.97 -3.52 16.25
C ARG A 466 4.05 -2.78 17.04
N SER A 467 4.25 -3.18 18.28
CA SER A 467 5.31 -2.68 19.15
C SER A 467 6.71 -3.06 18.63
N SER A 468 7.68 -2.19 18.90
CA SER A 468 9.02 -2.27 18.35
C SER A 468 9.96 -3.21 19.10
N SER A 469 10.98 -3.73 18.41
CA SER A 469 12.16 -4.27 19.07
C SER A 469 12.99 -3.12 19.62
N LEU A 470 13.21 -3.13 20.94
CA LEU A 470 14.10 -2.18 21.63
C LEU A 470 15.33 -2.91 22.14
N TRP A 471 16.46 -2.27 21.95
CA TRP A 471 17.79 -2.81 22.14
C TRP A 471 18.50 -1.88 23.13
N ASP A 472 18.06 -1.88 24.38
CA ASP A 472 18.53 -0.94 25.39
C ASP A 472 20.07 -1.04 25.61
N ARG A 473 20.71 0.09 25.91
CA ARG A 473 22.07 0.15 26.49
C ARG A 473 22.07 -0.27 27.97
N SER A 474 20.93 -0.21 28.67
CA SER A 474 20.77 -0.56 30.10
C SER A 474 20.00 -1.85 30.45
N ASN A 475 19.22 -2.46 29.53
CA ASN A 475 18.41 -3.66 29.81
C ASN A 475 18.74 -4.82 28.86
N VAL A 476 19.96 -5.37 28.99
CA VAL A 476 20.37 -6.60 28.26
C VAL A 476 20.01 -7.88 29.02
N TYR A 477 19.49 -7.77 30.24
CA TYR A 477 18.91 -8.91 30.93
C TYR A 477 17.62 -8.44 31.57
N GLY A 478 16.50 -9.02 31.15
CA GLY A 478 15.29 -8.95 31.97
C GLY A 478 15.67 -9.44 33.36
N THR A 479 15.79 -8.51 34.31
CA THR A 479 15.81 -8.88 35.71
C THR A 479 14.51 -9.60 35.96
N SER A 480 14.62 -10.89 36.26
CA SER A 480 13.54 -11.70 36.79
C SER A 480 12.85 -10.91 37.90
N MET A 481 11.52 -10.79 37.79
CA MET A 481 10.67 -10.33 38.88
C MET A 481 10.76 -11.33 40.03
N ASP A 482 11.78 -11.18 40.89
CA ASP A 482 11.88 -11.80 42.21
C ASP A 482 12.77 -10.90 43.07
N GLY A 483 12.16 -9.93 43.74
CA GLY A 483 12.84 -9.03 44.68
C GLY A 483 12.08 -7.74 44.92
N GLY A 484 11.17 -7.75 45.90
CA GLY A 484 10.16 -6.71 46.12
C GLY A 484 10.64 -5.29 46.45
N GLY A 485 9.78 -4.32 46.15
CA GLY A 485 9.89 -2.93 46.57
C GLY A 485 8.81 -2.06 45.92
N SER A 486 7.72 -1.82 46.65
CA SER A 486 6.59 -0.97 46.25
C SER A 486 6.96 0.52 46.14
N SER A 487 6.44 1.21 45.12
CA SER A 487 5.60 2.43 45.22
C SER A 487 5.57 3.15 43.86
N GLY A 488 4.38 3.52 43.41
CA GLY A 488 4.18 4.18 42.13
C GLY A 488 4.43 5.68 42.16
N GLU A 489 4.75 6.24 40.99
CA GLU A 489 4.21 7.48 40.43
C GLU A 489 4.78 7.67 39.02
N SER A 490 3.98 8.27 38.15
CA SER A 490 4.11 8.35 36.69
C SER A 490 5.28 9.20 36.17
N SER A 491 5.97 8.68 35.16
CA SER A 491 6.55 9.48 34.06
C SER A 491 6.60 8.61 32.79
N GLY A 492 5.89 9.01 31.74
CA GLY A 492 5.77 8.27 30.49
C GLY A 492 7.05 8.29 29.65
N GLU A 493 7.87 7.26 29.80
CA GLU A 493 8.98 6.94 28.91
C GLU A 493 8.75 5.52 28.37
N GLU A 494 8.75 5.35 27.04
CA GLU A 494 8.60 4.06 26.34
C GLU A 494 9.79 3.12 26.61
N GLY A 495 9.85 2.56 27.82
CA GLY A 495 10.71 1.45 28.23
C GLY A 495 9.95 0.31 28.90
N ASP A 496 8.62 0.40 29.00
CA ASP A 496 7.79 -0.43 29.88
C ASP A 496 7.19 -1.66 29.16
N GLY A 497 7.71 -2.85 29.47
CA GLY A 497 6.96 -4.13 29.54
C GLY A 497 6.20 -4.69 28.32
N VAL A 498 6.08 -3.97 27.20
CA VAL A 498 5.32 -4.44 26.03
C VAL A 498 6.19 -5.38 25.19
N THR A 499 5.74 -6.62 25.05
CA THR A 499 6.40 -7.62 24.20
C THR A 499 6.46 -7.15 22.75
N THR A 500 7.64 -7.21 22.12
CA THR A 500 7.84 -6.93 20.69
C THR A 500 6.78 -7.62 19.82
N GLY A 501 6.24 -6.91 18.84
CA GLY A 501 5.24 -7.44 17.92
C GLY A 501 3.80 -7.39 18.44
N SER A 502 3.57 -6.96 19.68
CA SER A 502 2.22 -6.79 20.22
C SER A 502 1.49 -5.64 19.49
N PRO A 503 0.25 -5.83 19.00
CA PRO A 503 -0.52 -4.73 18.43
C PRO A 503 -0.84 -3.69 19.50
N LEU A 504 -0.53 -2.43 19.21
CA LEU A 504 -0.79 -1.29 20.08
C LEU A 504 -2.17 -0.72 19.77
N ALA A 505 -2.91 -0.33 20.80
CA ALA A 505 -4.19 0.36 20.63
C ALA A 505 -3.99 1.80 20.10
N GLU A 506 -2.94 2.47 20.58
CA GLU A 506 -2.54 3.82 20.18
C GLU A 506 -1.09 3.79 19.66
N PRO A 507 -0.87 3.22 18.46
CA PRO A 507 0.48 3.12 17.91
C PRO A 507 1.04 4.52 17.59
N PRO A 508 2.20 4.92 18.15
CA PRO A 508 2.76 6.26 17.99
C PRO A 508 3.01 6.67 16.54
N LEU A 509 3.31 5.73 15.65
CA LEU A 509 3.47 6.03 14.23
C LEU A 509 2.15 6.47 13.60
N ILE A 510 1.06 5.75 13.84
CA ILE A 510 -0.23 6.11 13.25
C ILE A 510 -0.75 7.41 13.87
N ASP A 511 -0.53 7.64 15.16
CA ASP A 511 -0.83 8.92 15.80
C ASP A 511 -0.07 10.06 15.13
N ALA A 512 1.25 9.89 14.91
CA ALA A 512 2.08 10.89 14.26
C ALA A 512 1.65 11.19 12.82
N ILE A 513 1.26 10.18 12.05
CA ILE A 513 0.75 10.37 10.68
C ILE A 513 -0.59 11.10 10.71
N SER A 514 -1.52 10.65 11.56
CA SER A 514 -2.90 11.15 11.60
C SER A 514 -3.00 12.60 12.07
N ASN A 515 -2.07 13.04 12.92
CA ASN A 515 -2.04 14.38 13.47
C ASN A 515 -0.99 15.29 12.83
N ASP A 516 -0.32 14.85 11.75
CA ASP A 516 0.67 15.67 11.06
C ASP A 516 0.00 16.82 10.27
N PRO A 517 0.37 18.09 10.51
CA PRO A 517 -0.26 19.21 9.80
C PRO A 517 0.02 19.22 8.30
N VAL A 518 1.10 18.56 7.83
CA VAL A 518 1.38 18.40 6.40
C VAL A 518 0.48 17.33 5.78
N LEU A 519 0.18 16.27 6.52
CA LEU A 519 -0.59 15.12 6.03
C LEU A 519 -2.10 15.25 6.27
N ARG A 520 -2.56 16.26 7.03
CA ARG A 520 -3.96 16.42 7.44
C ARG A 520 -5.01 16.36 6.32
N ASP A 521 -4.63 16.78 5.10
CA ASP A 521 -5.53 16.94 3.95
C ASP A 521 -5.35 15.79 2.93
N VAL A 522 -4.48 14.81 3.21
CA VAL A 522 -4.22 13.67 2.30
C VAL A 522 -5.08 12.46 2.65
N LYS A 523 -5.29 11.59 1.68
CA LYS A 523 -6.09 10.37 1.84
C LYS A 523 -5.23 9.25 2.41
N LEU A 524 -5.67 8.64 3.51
CA LEU A 524 -4.96 7.55 4.18
C LEU A 524 -5.80 6.28 4.12
N ILE A 525 -5.28 5.25 3.48
CA ILE A 525 -5.97 3.97 3.25
C ILE A 525 -5.12 2.84 3.82
N ALA A 526 -5.70 1.99 4.67
CA ALA A 526 -5.00 0.86 5.28
C ALA A 526 -5.44 -0.48 4.68
N GLU A 527 -4.48 -1.32 4.31
CA GLU A 527 -4.67 -2.76 4.25
C GLU A 527 -4.56 -3.31 5.69
N ALA A 528 -5.68 -3.35 6.42
CA ALA A 528 -5.69 -3.57 7.86
C ALA A 528 -5.50 -5.04 8.29
N TRP A 529 -4.51 -5.73 7.73
CA TRP A 529 -4.10 -7.08 8.12
C TRP A 529 -2.60 -7.30 7.89
N ASP A 530 -2.06 -8.44 8.36
CA ASP A 530 -0.71 -8.89 8.04
C ASP A 530 -0.59 -10.41 7.91
N ALA A 531 0.54 -10.87 7.35
CA ALA A 531 0.82 -12.31 7.16
C ALA A 531 1.12 -13.06 8.48
N GLY A 532 1.23 -12.34 9.60
CA GLY A 532 1.29 -12.89 10.95
C GLY A 532 -0.07 -13.33 11.50
N GLY A 533 -1.15 -13.14 10.72
CA GLY A 533 -2.52 -13.51 11.09
C GLY A 533 -3.29 -12.44 11.87
N LEU A 534 -2.74 -11.23 12.00
CA LEU A 534 -3.47 -10.11 12.59
C LEU A 534 -4.46 -9.56 11.55
N TYR A 535 -5.71 -9.39 11.96
CA TYR A 535 -6.78 -8.84 11.13
C TYR A 535 -7.52 -7.74 11.91
N GLN A 536 -7.46 -6.52 11.39
CA GLN A 536 -7.92 -5.29 12.05
C GLN A 536 -9.00 -4.55 11.25
N VAL A 537 -9.56 -5.13 10.18
CA VAL A 537 -10.65 -4.48 9.43
C VAL A 537 -11.81 -4.12 10.37
N GLY A 538 -12.30 -2.88 10.27
CA GLY A 538 -13.29 -2.29 11.17
C GLY A 538 -12.71 -1.73 12.48
N ASN A 539 -11.48 -2.12 12.84
CA ASN A 539 -10.84 -1.80 14.13
C ASN A 539 -9.42 -1.22 13.98
N PHE A 540 -9.01 -0.78 12.79
CA PHE A 540 -7.71 -0.13 12.62
C PHE A 540 -7.68 1.21 13.40
N PRO A 541 -6.60 1.54 14.13
CA PRO A 541 -6.46 2.83 14.79
C PRO A 541 -6.53 3.97 13.77
N HIS A 542 -7.58 4.81 13.82
CA HIS A 542 -7.94 5.64 12.66
C HIS A 542 -8.04 7.14 12.89
N TRP A 543 -8.13 7.66 14.12
CA TRP A 543 -8.28 9.11 14.41
C TRP A 543 -9.34 9.86 13.57
N GLY A 544 -10.31 9.14 13.01
CA GLY A 544 -11.31 9.65 12.07
C GLY A 544 -10.84 9.97 10.64
N VAL A 545 -9.59 9.65 10.28
CA VAL A 545 -8.97 10.04 8.98
C VAL A 545 -8.53 8.86 8.11
N TRP A 546 -8.54 7.62 8.63
CA TRP A 546 -8.14 6.42 7.89
C TRP A 546 -9.34 5.64 7.33
N ALA A 547 -9.32 5.43 6.02
CA ALA A 547 -10.13 4.42 5.35
C ALA A 547 -9.40 3.07 5.30
N GLU A 548 -10.12 2.00 4.96
CA GLU A 548 -9.59 0.65 4.93
C GLU A 548 -10.04 -0.08 3.66
N TRP A 549 -9.14 -0.88 3.09
CA TRP A 549 -9.52 -1.90 2.12
C TRP A 549 -10.50 -2.89 2.77
N ASN A 550 -11.74 -2.93 2.27
CA ASN A 550 -12.78 -3.76 2.86
C ASN A 550 -12.81 -5.16 2.22
N GLY A 551 -11.95 -6.06 2.72
CA GLY A 551 -11.95 -7.47 2.31
C GLY A 551 -13.27 -8.20 2.58
N GLN A 552 -14.05 -7.76 3.58
CA GLN A 552 -15.37 -8.36 3.85
C GLN A 552 -16.42 -7.97 2.81
N TYR A 553 -16.35 -6.75 2.26
CA TYR A 553 -17.15 -6.34 1.12
C TYR A 553 -16.88 -7.25 -0.08
N ARG A 554 -15.59 -7.43 -0.42
CA ARG A 554 -15.15 -8.33 -1.50
C ARG A 554 -15.79 -9.71 -1.35
N ASP A 555 -15.66 -10.30 -0.17
CA ASP A 555 -16.10 -11.66 0.08
C ASP A 555 -17.63 -11.78 0.07
N ALA A 556 -18.34 -10.83 0.69
CA ALA A 556 -19.81 -10.79 0.71
C ALA A 556 -20.39 -10.67 -0.71
N VAL A 557 -19.84 -9.76 -1.51
CA VAL A 557 -20.29 -9.54 -2.89
C VAL A 557 -19.99 -10.76 -3.76
N ARG A 558 -18.76 -11.31 -3.69
CA ARG A 558 -18.38 -12.55 -4.42
C ARG A 558 -19.33 -13.70 -4.11
N GLN A 559 -19.62 -13.94 -2.84
CA GLN A 559 -20.49 -15.04 -2.40
C GLN A 559 -21.96 -14.86 -2.79
N PHE A 560 -22.52 -13.67 -2.60
CA PHE A 560 -23.92 -13.43 -2.90
C PHE A 560 -24.18 -13.44 -4.40
N VAL A 561 -23.37 -12.72 -5.20
CA VAL A 561 -23.54 -12.60 -6.65
C VAL A 561 -23.42 -13.95 -7.35
N LYS A 562 -22.58 -14.88 -6.86
CA LYS A 562 -22.51 -16.25 -7.39
C LYS A 562 -23.64 -17.19 -6.91
N GLY A 563 -24.53 -16.72 -6.04
CA GLY A 563 -25.71 -17.45 -5.59
C GLY A 563 -25.47 -18.44 -4.44
N THR A 564 -24.82 -18.01 -3.36
CA THR A 564 -24.47 -18.86 -2.20
C THR A 564 -25.42 -18.68 -1.02
N ASP A 565 -25.74 -19.76 -0.29
CA ASP A 565 -26.57 -19.71 0.92
C ASP A 565 -25.90 -18.89 2.05
N GLY A 566 -26.73 -18.27 2.90
CA GLY A 566 -26.31 -17.58 4.14
C GLY A 566 -25.67 -16.21 3.94
N THR A 567 -25.73 -15.64 2.74
CA THR A 567 -24.89 -14.47 2.38
C THR A 567 -25.66 -13.16 2.23
N ILE A 568 -27.00 -13.21 2.22
CA ILE A 568 -27.83 -12.03 1.92
C ILE A 568 -27.66 -10.90 2.94
N GLY A 569 -27.55 -11.21 4.23
CA GLY A 569 -27.34 -10.19 5.27
C GLY A 569 -26.01 -9.46 5.10
N MET A 570 -24.93 -10.20 4.84
CA MET A 570 -23.60 -9.62 4.59
C MET A 570 -23.60 -8.74 3.33
N PHE A 571 -24.31 -9.17 2.28
CA PHE A 571 -24.44 -8.38 1.05
C PHE A 571 -25.25 -7.09 1.28
N ALA A 572 -26.31 -7.14 2.09
CA ALA A 572 -27.08 -5.96 2.48
C ALA A 572 -26.25 -4.96 3.30
N GLU A 573 -25.41 -5.45 4.22
CA GLU A 573 -24.45 -4.63 4.96
C GLU A 573 -23.42 -3.99 4.01
N ALA A 574 -22.89 -4.76 3.07
CA ALA A 574 -21.96 -4.28 2.05
C ALA A 574 -22.56 -3.14 1.19
N LEU A 575 -23.80 -3.30 0.72
CA LEU A 575 -24.53 -2.26 -0.02
C LEU A 575 -24.70 -0.97 0.79
N CYS A 576 -24.79 -1.06 2.11
CA CYS A 576 -24.92 0.08 3.02
C CYS A 576 -23.58 0.72 3.44
N GLY A 577 -22.45 0.29 2.87
CA GLY A 577 -21.12 0.79 3.23
C GLY A 577 -20.57 0.16 4.51
N SER A 578 -21.00 -1.07 4.83
CA SER A 578 -20.57 -1.87 5.98
C SER A 578 -20.70 -1.15 7.34
N PRO A 579 -21.92 -0.70 7.72
CA PRO A 579 -22.15 -0.08 9.02
C PRO A 579 -21.78 -0.98 10.19
N ASN A 580 -21.86 -2.30 10.04
CA ASN A 580 -21.41 -3.30 11.01
C ASN A 580 -19.92 -3.15 11.38
N LEU A 581 -19.07 -2.70 10.43
CA LEU A 581 -17.64 -2.50 10.65
C LEU A 581 -17.34 -1.07 11.11
N TYR A 582 -17.92 -0.08 10.43
CA TYR A 582 -17.43 1.30 10.52
C TYR A 582 -18.27 2.20 11.43
N LYS A 583 -19.56 1.91 11.61
CA LYS A 583 -20.46 2.77 12.40
C LYS A 583 -20.13 2.80 13.91
N PRO A 584 -19.83 1.67 14.58
CA PRO A 584 -19.54 1.67 16.02
C PRO A 584 -18.35 2.55 16.41
N GLY A 585 -17.32 2.63 15.55
CA GLY A 585 -16.13 3.46 15.73
C GLY A 585 -16.30 4.94 15.37
N GLY A 586 -17.52 5.40 15.09
CA GLY A 586 -17.80 6.79 14.74
C GLY A 586 -17.37 7.19 13.32
N ARG A 587 -17.02 6.22 12.47
CA ARG A 587 -16.66 6.45 11.07
C ARG A 587 -17.90 6.65 10.20
N ARG A 588 -17.69 6.70 8.89
CA ARG A 588 -18.66 7.01 7.82
C ARG A 588 -18.51 6.03 6.68
N PRO A 589 -19.50 5.88 5.77
CA PRO A 589 -19.44 4.90 4.70
C PRO A 589 -18.16 4.98 3.86
N TRP A 590 -17.64 6.18 3.59
CA TRP A 590 -16.43 6.38 2.78
C TRP A 590 -15.12 5.93 3.44
N HIS A 591 -15.15 5.45 4.68
CA HIS A 591 -13.99 4.76 5.26
C HIS A 591 -13.90 3.30 4.77
N SER A 592 -14.93 2.80 4.08
CA SER A 592 -14.91 1.53 3.38
C SER A 592 -14.44 1.75 1.94
N ILE A 593 -13.23 1.29 1.61
CA ILE A 593 -12.80 1.11 0.22
C ILE A 593 -13.35 -0.24 -0.24
N ASN A 594 -14.42 -0.17 -1.04
CA ASN A 594 -15.09 -1.33 -1.59
C ASN A 594 -14.36 -1.78 -2.85
N PHE A 595 -14.02 -3.06 -2.94
CA PHE A 595 -13.44 -3.65 -4.14
C PHE A 595 -13.95 -5.08 -4.32
N VAL A 596 -14.10 -5.51 -5.57
CA VAL A 596 -14.43 -6.90 -5.90
C VAL A 596 -13.16 -7.69 -6.21
N THR A 597 -12.13 -7.02 -6.69
CA THR A 597 -10.89 -7.55 -7.27
C THR A 597 -9.81 -6.49 -7.12
N ALA A 598 -8.56 -6.91 -7.09
CA ALA A 598 -7.36 -6.08 -6.96
C ALA A 598 -6.23 -6.73 -7.78
N HIS A 599 -5.01 -6.21 -7.67
CA HIS A 599 -3.85 -6.79 -8.35
C HIS A 599 -3.56 -8.23 -7.90
N ASP A 600 -3.80 -8.53 -6.61
CA ASP A 600 -3.81 -9.86 -6.03
C ASP A 600 -5.15 -10.57 -6.25
N GLY A 601 -5.09 -11.90 -6.37
CA GLY A 601 -6.24 -12.72 -6.68
C GLY A 601 -6.63 -12.68 -8.16
N PHE A 602 -7.83 -13.19 -8.46
CA PHE A 602 -8.38 -13.19 -9.81
C PHE A 602 -8.72 -11.78 -10.28
N THR A 603 -8.60 -11.56 -11.60
CA THR A 603 -9.31 -10.47 -12.29
C THR A 603 -10.82 -10.72 -12.25
N LEU A 604 -11.61 -9.71 -12.59
CA LEU A 604 -13.07 -9.85 -12.67
C LEU A 604 -13.48 -10.82 -13.79
N GLY A 605 -12.72 -10.86 -14.89
CA GLY A 605 -12.91 -11.84 -15.96
C GLY A 605 -12.66 -13.28 -15.47
N ASP A 606 -11.61 -13.48 -14.68
CA ASP A 606 -11.24 -14.81 -14.19
C ASP A 606 -12.14 -15.28 -13.03
N LEU A 607 -12.65 -14.35 -12.22
CA LEU A 607 -13.58 -14.62 -11.13
C LEU A 607 -14.85 -15.36 -11.59
N VAL A 608 -15.27 -15.13 -12.84
CA VAL A 608 -16.45 -15.78 -13.45
C VAL A 608 -16.08 -16.93 -14.40
N ALA A 609 -14.79 -17.19 -14.61
CA ALA A 609 -14.31 -18.19 -15.56
C ALA A 609 -13.55 -19.35 -14.91
N TYR A 610 -13.07 -19.20 -13.68
CA TYR A 610 -12.26 -20.21 -12.99
C TYR A 610 -12.79 -20.51 -11.58
N THR A 611 -12.77 -21.79 -11.22
CA THR A 611 -13.13 -22.28 -9.87
C THR A 611 -11.90 -22.35 -8.98
N SER A 612 -10.76 -22.70 -9.57
CA SER A 612 -9.48 -22.87 -8.88
C SER A 612 -8.41 -22.04 -9.56
N LYS A 613 -7.37 -21.65 -8.80
CA LYS A 613 -6.20 -20.97 -9.35
C LYS A 613 -5.37 -21.89 -10.25
N HIS A 614 -4.76 -21.30 -11.28
CA HIS A 614 -3.85 -21.92 -12.24
C HIS A 614 -2.54 -21.11 -12.27
N ASN A 615 -1.79 -21.20 -11.17
CA ASN A 615 -0.55 -20.47 -10.94
C ASN A 615 0.69 -21.28 -11.33
N GLU A 616 0.56 -22.35 -12.12
CA GLU A 616 1.70 -23.16 -12.57
C GLU A 616 2.76 -22.29 -13.24
N ALA A 617 2.33 -21.28 -14.00
CA ALA A 617 3.21 -20.31 -14.64
C ALA A 617 4.10 -19.54 -13.63
N ASN A 618 3.75 -19.46 -12.34
CA ASN A 618 4.59 -18.83 -11.31
C ASN A 618 5.77 -19.70 -10.92
N GLY A 619 5.80 -20.98 -11.30
CA GLY A 619 6.90 -21.90 -11.05
C GLY A 619 7.09 -22.28 -9.58
N ASN A 620 6.00 -22.32 -8.80
CA ASN A 620 5.95 -22.80 -7.42
C ASN A 620 4.91 -23.91 -7.24
N ASP A 621 4.69 -24.73 -8.28
CA ASP A 621 3.77 -25.88 -8.26
C ASP A 621 2.35 -25.54 -7.76
N ASN A 622 1.83 -24.37 -8.16
CA ASN A 622 0.51 -23.84 -7.78
C ASN A 622 0.32 -23.62 -6.26
N THR A 623 1.40 -23.60 -5.47
CA THR A 623 1.33 -23.43 -4.00
C THR A 623 1.17 -21.99 -3.54
N ASP A 624 1.48 -21.02 -4.40
CA ASP A 624 1.32 -19.59 -4.11
C ASP A 624 -0.07 -19.06 -4.55
N GLY A 625 -0.48 -17.91 -3.98
CA GLY A 625 -1.79 -17.28 -4.24
C GLY A 625 -2.94 -17.80 -3.37
N GLU A 626 -4.06 -17.09 -3.34
CA GLU A 626 -5.24 -17.41 -2.52
C GLU A 626 -5.89 -18.73 -2.95
N GLU A 627 -6.26 -19.56 -1.97
CA GLU A 627 -6.97 -20.82 -2.21
C GLU A 627 -8.49 -20.60 -2.30
N HIS A 628 -9.03 -19.71 -1.47
CA HIS A 628 -10.46 -19.45 -1.34
C HIS A 628 -10.89 -18.18 -2.10
N ASN A 629 -10.88 -18.26 -3.42
CA ASN A 629 -11.18 -17.11 -4.29
C ASN A 629 -12.66 -16.69 -4.30
N LEU A 630 -13.56 -17.53 -3.79
CA LEU A 630 -15.01 -17.33 -3.80
C LEU A 630 -15.55 -17.10 -5.22
N SER A 631 -14.93 -17.72 -6.22
CA SER A 631 -15.24 -17.63 -7.64
C SER A 631 -16.25 -18.69 -8.08
N TRP A 632 -16.76 -18.54 -9.31
CA TRP A 632 -17.53 -19.59 -9.98
C TRP A 632 -17.34 -19.47 -11.50
N ASN A 633 -16.90 -20.56 -12.13
CA ASN A 633 -16.64 -20.62 -13.58
C ASN A 633 -17.88 -20.52 -14.49
N CYS A 634 -19.07 -20.35 -13.91
CA CYS A 634 -20.36 -20.24 -14.60
C CYS A 634 -20.78 -21.49 -15.40
N GLY A 635 -20.12 -22.63 -15.18
CA GLY A 635 -20.48 -23.93 -15.75
C GLY A 635 -19.36 -24.65 -16.51
N GLU A 636 -18.36 -23.92 -17.01
CA GLU A 636 -17.20 -24.46 -17.75
C GLU A 636 -15.93 -23.77 -17.25
N GLU A 637 -14.83 -24.50 -17.06
CA GLU A 637 -13.56 -23.94 -16.54
C GLU A 637 -12.75 -23.31 -17.69
N GLY A 638 -12.33 -22.06 -17.52
CA GLY A 638 -11.46 -21.33 -18.44
C GLY A 638 -12.14 -20.74 -19.68
N VAL A 639 -11.32 -20.18 -20.57
CA VAL A 639 -11.74 -19.56 -21.84
C VAL A 639 -11.11 -20.27 -23.04
N PRO A 640 -11.82 -20.45 -24.18
CA PRO A 640 -13.22 -20.08 -24.42
C PRO A 640 -14.22 -21.09 -23.82
N ALA A 641 -15.47 -20.66 -23.59
CA ALA A 641 -16.59 -21.53 -23.17
C ALA A 641 -17.77 -21.49 -24.16
N SER A 642 -18.81 -22.29 -23.90
CA SER A 642 -20.04 -22.27 -24.70
C SER A 642 -20.75 -20.90 -24.65
N VAL A 643 -21.50 -20.57 -25.71
CA VAL A 643 -22.24 -19.29 -25.82
C VAL A 643 -23.18 -19.04 -24.63
N ALA A 644 -23.74 -20.10 -24.04
CA ALA A 644 -24.61 -19.98 -22.87
C ALA A 644 -23.82 -19.55 -21.63
N VAL A 645 -22.64 -20.15 -21.41
CA VAL A 645 -21.73 -19.81 -20.30
C VAL A 645 -21.17 -18.40 -20.49
N GLU A 646 -20.71 -18.04 -21.69
CA GLU A 646 -20.20 -16.69 -21.97
C GLU A 646 -21.25 -15.61 -21.73
N ARG A 647 -22.51 -15.83 -22.11
CA ARG A 647 -23.61 -14.91 -21.77
C ARG A 647 -23.82 -14.80 -20.26
N LEU A 648 -23.70 -15.89 -19.51
CA LEU A 648 -23.80 -15.85 -18.05
C LEU A 648 -22.63 -15.10 -17.42
N ARG A 649 -21.38 -15.34 -17.88
CA ARG A 649 -20.18 -14.62 -17.45
C ARG A 649 -20.31 -13.12 -17.68
N GLN A 650 -20.76 -12.72 -18.88
CA GLN A 650 -21.03 -11.32 -19.21
C GLN A 650 -22.06 -10.67 -18.29
N ARG A 651 -23.10 -11.40 -17.87
CA ARG A 651 -24.06 -10.90 -16.88
C ARG A 651 -23.45 -10.81 -15.48
N GLN A 652 -22.69 -11.81 -15.05
CA GLN A 652 -22.04 -11.82 -13.74
C GLN A 652 -21.04 -10.69 -13.58
N ILE A 653 -20.20 -10.42 -14.60
CA ILE A 653 -19.29 -9.26 -14.63
C ILE A 653 -20.07 -7.96 -14.41
N ARG A 654 -21.19 -7.77 -15.12
CA ARG A 654 -22.07 -6.61 -14.94
C ARG A 654 -22.73 -6.55 -13.57
N ASN A 655 -23.14 -7.69 -13.02
CA ASN A 655 -23.71 -7.76 -11.67
C ASN A 655 -22.69 -7.32 -10.61
N PHE A 656 -21.43 -7.72 -10.76
CA PHE A 656 -20.32 -7.28 -9.89
C PHE A 656 -20.03 -5.79 -10.02
N ILE A 657 -19.91 -5.28 -11.26
CA ILE A 657 -19.73 -3.85 -11.52
C ILE A 657 -20.90 -3.07 -10.90
N LEU A 658 -22.14 -3.50 -11.15
CA LEU A 658 -23.31 -2.81 -10.61
C LEU A 658 -23.34 -2.81 -9.09
N ALA A 659 -23.07 -3.96 -8.44
CA ALA A 659 -22.98 -4.04 -6.98
C ALA A 659 -21.94 -3.05 -6.43
N LEU A 660 -20.77 -2.96 -7.06
CA LEU A 660 -19.73 -2.00 -6.68
C LEU A 660 -20.19 -0.54 -6.74
N PHE A 661 -20.84 -0.14 -7.84
CA PHE A 661 -21.18 1.26 -8.07
C PHE A 661 -22.49 1.72 -7.42
N VAL A 662 -23.40 0.81 -7.03
CA VAL A 662 -24.63 1.15 -6.29
C VAL A 662 -24.46 1.08 -4.76
N SER A 663 -23.36 0.50 -4.28
CA SER A 663 -23.05 0.43 -2.85
C SER A 663 -22.63 1.80 -2.30
N GLN A 664 -23.00 2.08 -1.05
CA GLN A 664 -22.34 3.15 -0.28
C GLN A 664 -20.89 2.78 0.01
N GLY A 665 -20.03 3.78 0.23
CA GLY A 665 -18.57 3.61 0.36
C GLY A 665 -17.82 4.11 -0.88
N VAL A 666 -16.53 3.81 -0.98
CA VAL A 666 -15.67 4.25 -2.09
C VAL A 666 -15.34 3.08 -3.00
N PRO A 667 -15.77 3.06 -4.27
CA PRO A 667 -15.42 1.99 -5.19
C PRO A 667 -13.96 2.09 -5.64
N MET A 668 -13.25 0.97 -5.57
CA MET A 668 -11.94 0.76 -6.19
C MET A 668 -12.05 -0.31 -7.28
N VAL A 669 -11.39 -0.06 -8.41
CA VAL A 669 -11.42 -0.92 -9.59
C VAL A 669 -9.99 -1.28 -9.99
N HIS A 670 -9.75 -2.58 -10.20
CA HIS A 670 -8.48 -3.08 -10.69
C HIS A 670 -8.33 -2.85 -12.20
N MET A 671 -7.13 -2.42 -12.61
CA MET A 671 -6.77 -2.18 -14.00
C MET A 671 -7.16 -3.35 -14.92
N GLY A 672 -8.04 -3.06 -15.88
CA GLY A 672 -8.48 -3.99 -16.93
C GLY A 672 -9.79 -4.73 -16.64
N ASP A 673 -10.31 -4.67 -15.41
CA ASP A 673 -11.60 -5.27 -15.09
C ASP A 673 -12.76 -4.59 -15.83
N GLU A 674 -12.59 -3.32 -16.22
CA GLU A 674 -13.58 -2.59 -17.00
C GLU A 674 -13.76 -3.13 -18.43
N TYR A 675 -12.85 -3.98 -18.94
CA TYR A 675 -13.04 -4.73 -20.19
C TYR A 675 -12.98 -6.26 -19.99
N ALA A 676 -13.04 -6.70 -18.72
CA ALA A 676 -12.92 -8.10 -18.31
C ALA A 676 -11.57 -8.75 -18.66
N HIS A 677 -10.46 -8.08 -18.36
CA HIS A 677 -9.11 -8.63 -18.49
C HIS A 677 -8.99 -10.03 -17.86
N THR A 678 -8.11 -10.85 -18.43
CA THR A 678 -7.87 -12.22 -17.95
C THR A 678 -6.38 -12.42 -17.71
N LYS A 679 -6.07 -13.16 -16.65
CA LYS A 679 -4.74 -13.68 -16.33
C LYS A 679 -4.69 -15.19 -16.56
N ASP A 680 -5.61 -15.72 -17.37
CA ASP A 680 -5.80 -17.14 -17.67
C ASP A 680 -5.94 -18.02 -16.42
N GLY A 681 -6.58 -17.49 -15.37
CA GLY A 681 -6.77 -18.21 -14.11
C GLY A 681 -5.58 -18.15 -13.16
N ASN A 682 -4.54 -17.36 -13.48
CA ASN A 682 -3.47 -17.06 -12.53
C ASN A 682 -3.93 -15.95 -11.57
N ASN A 683 -4.06 -16.30 -10.29
CA ASN A 683 -4.54 -15.38 -9.26
C ASN A 683 -3.41 -14.70 -8.46
N ASN A 684 -2.15 -14.83 -8.91
CA ASN A 684 -1.01 -14.26 -8.22
C ASN A 684 0.12 -13.92 -9.19
N THR A 685 -0.10 -12.97 -10.09
CA THR A 685 0.81 -12.67 -11.20
C THR A 685 2.00 -11.78 -10.82
N TYR A 686 2.43 -11.78 -9.56
CA TYR A 686 3.51 -10.93 -9.03
C TYR A 686 4.85 -11.05 -9.77
N CYS A 687 5.07 -12.20 -10.41
CA CYS A 687 6.36 -12.55 -11.00
C CYS A 687 6.46 -12.40 -12.53
N HIS A 688 5.43 -11.82 -13.19
CA HIS A 688 5.30 -11.82 -14.65
C HIS A 688 5.37 -10.41 -15.27
N ASP A 689 6.44 -10.12 -16.00
CA ASP A 689 6.49 -8.96 -16.91
C ASP A 689 5.93 -9.35 -18.29
N SER A 690 4.63 -9.63 -18.37
CA SER A 690 4.00 -10.19 -19.56
C SER A 690 2.56 -9.69 -19.77
N GLN A 691 1.91 -10.17 -20.84
CA GLN A 691 0.52 -9.84 -21.16
C GLN A 691 -0.48 -10.12 -20.03
N MET A 692 -0.15 -11.02 -19.09
CA MET A 692 -0.97 -11.26 -17.89
C MET A 692 -1.18 -9.97 -17.10
N ASN A 693 -0.17 -9.11 -17.01
CA ASN A 693 -0.22 -7.87 -16.24
C ASN A 693 -0.29 -6.60 -17.11
N TYR A 694 -0.34 -6.74 -18.43
CA TYR A 694 -0.41 -5.58 -19.32
C TYR A 694 -1.85 -5.26 -19.68
N PHE A 695 -2.16 -3.97 -19.64
CA PHE A 695 -3.43 -3.48 -20.16
C PHE A 695 -3.51 -3.70 -21.67
N ASN A 696 -4.53 -4.42 -22.13
CA ASN A 696 -4.72 -4.72 -23.55
C ASN A 696 -5.65 -3.69 -24.20
N TRP A 697 -5.05 -2.64 -24.77
CA TRP A 697 -5.77 -1.52 -25.41
C TRP A 697 -6.56 -1.91 -26.65
N ASP A 698 -6.15 -2.95 -27.40
CA ASP A 698 -6.89 -3.40 -28.58
C ASP A 698 -8.21 -4.07 -28.14
N ARG A 699 -8.13 -4.93 -27.12
CA ARG A 699 -9.30 -5.60 -26.55
C ARG A 699 -10.26 -4.61 -25.89
N ALA A 700 -9.73 -3.62 -25.17
CA ALA A 700 -10.54 -2.55 -24.59
C ALA A 700 -11.23 -1.70 -25.68
N ALA A 701 -10.53 -1.41 -26.80
CA ALA A 701 -11.09 -0.65 -27.92
C ALA A 701 -12.11 -1.46 -28.74
N GLU A 702 -11.93 -2.78 -28.87
CA GLU A 702 -12.88 -3.66 -29.54
C GLU A 702 -14.23 -3.69 -28.82
N ASP A 703 -14.21 -3.76 -27.47
CA ASP A 703 -15.38 -3.84 -26.58
C ASP A 703 -16.51 -4.74 -27.11
N SER A 704 -16.15 -5.90 -27.67
CA SER A 704 -17.09 -6.80 -28.36
C SER A 704 -18.21 -7.32 -27.45
N SER A 705 -17.97 -7.33 -26.13
CA SER A 705 -18.96 -7.70 -25.12
C SER A 705 -19.72 -6.52 -24.51
N GLY A 706 -19.38 -5.27 -24.85
CA GLY A 706 -19.99 -4.05 -24.32
C GLY A 706 -19.76 -3.79 -22.82
N VAL A 707 -18.78 -4.45 -22.21
CA VAL A 707 -18.50 -4.33 -20.76
C VAL A 707 -17.87 -2.97 -20.45
N LEU A 708 -16.97 -2.46 -21.30
CA LEU A 708 -16.35 -1.15 -21.09
C LEU A 708 -17.39 -0.03 -21.19
N ARG A 709 -18.29 -0.13 -22.18
CA ARG A 709 -19.45 0.75 -22.27
C ARG A 709 -20.31 0.68 -21.00
N PHE A 710 -20.68 -0.52 -20.55
CA PHE A 710 -21.51 -0.73 -19.35
C PHE A 710 -20.86 -0.08 -18.13
N PHE A 711 -19.55 -0.31 -17.93
CA PHE A 711 -18.79 0.28 -16.84
C PHE A 711 -18.87 1.80 -16.86
N ARG A 712 -18.55 2.43 -17.99
CA ARG A 712 -18.60 3.91 -18.14
C ARG A 712 -19.98 4.46 -17.80
N ALA A 713 -21.02 3.80 -18.30
CA ALA A 713 -22.39 4.23 -18.05
C ALA A 713 -22.77 4.11 -16.57
N VAL A 714 -22.42 3.01 -15.90
CA VAL A 714 -22.72 2.82 -14.47
C VAL A 714 -21.89 3.75 -13.57
N ALA A 715 -20.62 4.02 -13.91
CA ALA A 715 -19.81 5.00 -13.21
C ALA A 715 -20.40 6.42 -13.33
N ALA A 716 -20.89 6.78 -14.52
CA ALA A 716 -21.60 8.04 -14.74
C ALA A 716 -22.92 8.11 -13.95
N LEU A 717 -23.71 7.03 -13.92
CA LEU A 717 -24.94 6.96 -13.11
C LEU A 717 -24.66 7.12 -11.62
N ARG A 718 -23.59 6.49 -11.11
CA ARG A 718 -23.14 6.73 -9.74
C ARG A 718 -22.91 8.22 -9.56
N LYS A 719 -22.11 8.86 -10.41
CA LYS A 719 -21.80 10.31 -10.36
C LYS A 719 -23.06 11.18 -10.36
N GLU A 720 -24.04 10.86 -11.19
CA GLU A 720 -25.31 11.56 -11.33
C GLU A 720 -26.18 11.48 -10.06
N PHE A 721 -26.34 10.27 -9.50
CA PHE A 721 -27.26 10.05 -8.39
C PHE A 721 -26.58 10.10 -7.02
N LYS A 722 -26.82 11.20 -6.30
CA LYS A 722 -26.24 11.44 -4.96
C LYS A 722 -26.67 10.42 -3.92
N CYS A 723 -27.81 9.76 -4.11
CA CYS A 723 -28.28 8.71 -3.21
C CYS A 723 -27.28 7.54 -3.09
N PHE A 724 -26.37 7.33 -4.03
CA PHE A 724 -25.28 6.33 -3.94
C PHE A 724 -24.02 6.81 -3.18
N ARG A 725 -23.98 8.08 -2.77
CA ARG A 725 -22.86 8.73 -2.07
C ARG A 725 -23.34 9.59 -0.90
N LEU A 726 -24.09 8.97 0.02
CA LEU A 726 -24.65 9.67 1.18
C LEU A 726 -23.55 10.15 2.13
N ASP A 727 -23.84 11.24 2.85
CA ASP A 727 -22.94 11.81 3.86
C ASP A 727 -22.90 11.02 5.19
N ASP A 728 -23.78 10.04 5.35
CA ASP A 728 -23.80 9.12 6.48
C ASP A 728 -24.40 7.77 6.05
N PHE A 729 -24.31 6.77 6.92
CA PHE A 729 -24.94 5.48 6.67
C PHE A 729 -26.44 5.64 6.40
N PRO A 730 -26.99 4.90 5.41
CA PRO A 730 -28.41 4.97 5.11
C PRO A 730 -29.24 4.61 6.35
N THR A 731 -30.30 5.37 6.57
CA THR A 731 -31.30 5.09 7.60
C THR A 731 -32.56 4.54 6.93
N ALA A 732 -33.57 4.13 7.72
CA ALA A 732 -34.86 3.71 7.17
C ALA A 732 -35.59 4.82 6.37
N HIS A 733 -35.16 6.09 6.49
CA HIS A 733 -35.64 7.19 5.64
C HIS A 733 -35.01 7.12 4.23
N HIS A 734 -33.71 6.81 4.17
CA HIS A 734 -32.96 6.80 2.92
C HIS A 734 -33.13 5.49 2.16
N LEU A 735 -33.21 4.35 2.86
CA LEU A 735 -33.19 3.03 2.25
C LEU A 735 -34.27 2.12 2.84
N GLN A 736 -35.06 1.49 1.97
CA GLN A 736 -36.04 0.48 2.34
C GLN A 736 -35.74 -0.83 1.59
N TRP A 737 -35.67 -1.95 2.32
CA TRP A 737 -35.47 -3.27 1.74
C TRP A 737 -36.78 -3.89 1.22
N HIS A 738 -36.67 -4.64 0.12
CA HIS A 738 -37.78 -5.38 -0.50
C HIS A 738 -37.30 -6.79 -0.90
N GLY A 739 -38.25 -7.70 -1.04
CA GLY A 739 -38.04 -8.99 -1.68
C GLY A 739 -38.76 -9.01 -3.03
N LEU A 740 -39.31 -10.17 -3.42
CA LEU A 740 -40.21 -10.26 -4.58
C LEU A 740 -41.47 -9.41 -4.44
N THR A 741 -41.79 -9.00 -3.21
CA THR A 741 -42.88 -8.08 -2.88
C THR A 741 -42.35 -6.89 -2.07
N PRO A 742 -42.95 -5.69 -2.18
CA PRO A 742 -42.47 -4.51 -1.50
C PRO A 742 -42.45 -4.67 0.03
N ALA A 743 -41.37 -4.21 0.67
CA ALA A 743 -41.21 -4.16 2.13
C ALA A 743 -41.21 -5.54 2.80
N ASN A 744 -41.01 -6.59 2.02
CA ASN A 744 -40.97 -7.98 2.47
C ASN A 744 -39.70 -8.68 1.95
N PRO A 745 -38.50 -8.24 2.40
CA PRO A 745 -37.24 -8.91 2.08
C PRO A 745 -37.20 -10.32 2.69
N ASP A 746 -36.66 -11.28 1.95
CA ASP A 746 -36.40 -12.64 2.43
C ASP A 746 -34.97 -12.73 2.96
N TRP A 747 -34.81 -12.70 4.29
CA TRP A 747 -33.51 -12.82 4.96
C TRP A 747 -33.11 -14.26 5.29
N SER A 748 -33.82 -15.26 4.77
CA SER A 748 -33.47 -16.66 5.00
C SER A 748 -32.13 -17.03 4.39
N ASP A 749 -31.47 -18.05 4.95
CA ASP A 749 -30.18 -18.54 4.44
C ASP A 749 -30.27 -18.98 2.98
N THR A 750 -31.43 -19.44 2.52
CA THR A 750 -31.65 -19.89 1.13
C THR A 750 -32.04 -18.76 0.18
N SER A 751 -32.16 -17.53 0.65
CA SER A 751 -32.58 -16.41 -0.17
C SER A 751 -31.58 -16.13 -1.30
N ARG A 752 -32.12 -15.75 -2.46
CA ARG A 752 -31.39 -15.44 -3.70
C ARG A 752 -31.88 -14.17 -4.38
N PHE A 753 -32.68 -13.39 -3.65
CA PHE A 753 -33.27 -12.17 -4.17
C PHE A 753 -33.22 -11.12 -3.10
N ILE A 754 -32.67 -9.96 -3.45
CA ILE A 754 -32.73 -8.77 -2.61
C ILE A 754 -33.00 -7.56 -3.49
N ALA A 755 -33.81 -6.65 -2.97
CA ALA A 755 -34.05 -5.37 -3.59
C ALA A 755 -34.08 -4.26 -2.53
N PHE A 756 -33.84 -3.03 -2.95
CA PHE A 756 -34.02 -1.86 -2.10
C PHE A 756 -34.45 -0.65 -2.92
N THR A 757 -35.23 0.22 -2.29
CA THR A 757 -35.37 1.61 -2.73
C THR A 757 -34.39 2.48 -1.99
N ILE A 758 -33.80 3.45 -2.69
CA ILE A 758 -32.91 4.44 -2.10
C ILE A 758 -33.26 5.83 -2.58
N HIS A 759 -33.30 6.79 -1.65
CA HIS A 759 -33.70 8.17 -1.90
C HIS A 759 -32.58 9.14 -1.53
N ASP A 760 -32.54 10.28 -2.21
CA ASP A 760 -31.82 11.47 -1.73
C ASP A 760 -32.79 12.57 -1.31
N ASP A 761 -32.26 13.59 -0.64
CA ASP A 761 -33.02 14.76 -0.20
C ASP A 761 -33.46 15.67 -1.37
N GLU A 762 -33.03 15.37 -2.59
CA GLU A 762 -33.37 16.10 -3.82
C GLU A 762 -34.60 15.50 -4.53
N GLY A 763 -35.17 14.42 -3.99
CA GLY A 763 -36.39 13.79 -4.49
C GLY A 763 -36.14 12.74 -5.58
N THR A 764 -34.88 12.34 -5.79
CA THR A 764 -34.54 11.15 -6.57
C THR A 764 -34.90 9.91 -5.77
N GLU A 765 -35.55 8.96 -6.42
CA GLU A 765 -35.80 7.64 -5.86
C GLU A 765 -35.43 6.58 -6.90
N LEU A 766 -34.60 5.63 -6.48
CA LEU A 766 -34.15 4.50 -7.30
C LEU A 766 -34.59 3.19 -6.65
N TYR A 767 -34.97 2.21 -7.47
CA TYR A 767 -35.16 0.81 -7.07
C TYR A 767 -34.03 -0.02 -7.67
N VAL A 768 -33.32 -0.75 -6.82
CA VAL A 768 -32.22 -1.65 -7.22
C VAL A 768 -32.56 -3.05 -6.79
N ALA A 769 -32.37 -4.05 -7.65
CA ALA A 769 -32.57 -5.44 -7.28
C ALA A 769 -31.52 -6.37 -7.89
N PHE A 770 -31.18 -7.42 -7.14
CA PHE A 770 -30.28 -8.50 -7.52
C PHE A 770 -31.01 -9.83 -7.39
N ASN A 771 -31.14 -10.55 -8.50
CA ASN A 771 -31.60 -11.94 -8.53
C ASN A 771 -30.39 -12.84 -8.80
N THR A 772 -29.89 -13.49 -7.75
CA THR A 772 -28.76 -14.42 -7.81
C THR A 772 -29.23 -15.88 -7.85
N SER A 773 -30.52 -16.10 -8.09
CA SER A 773 -31.09 -17.42 -8.32
C SER A 773 -30.76 -17.89 -9.73
N HIS A 774 -30.68 -19.21 -9.89
CA HIS A 774 -30.65 -19.85 -11.20
C HIS A 774 -32.01 -19.76 -11.93
N LEU A 775 -33.07 -19.38 -11.23
CA LEU A 775 -34.41 -19.19 -11.79
C LEU A 775 -34.72 -17.70 -12.06
N PRO A 776 -35.46 -17.39 -13.13
CA PRO A 776 -36.03 -16.06 -13.31
C PRO A 776 -37.08 -15.77 -12.23
N SER A 777 -37.30 -14.50 -11.95
CA SER A 777 -38.24 -14.01 -10.94
C SER A 777 -39.05 -12.82 -11.46
N VAL A 778 -40.23 -12.58 -10.90
CA VAL A 778 -41.03 -11.37 -11.18
C VAL A 778 -41.18 -10.61 -9.87
N ALA A 779 -40.62 -9.40 -9.82
CA ALA A 779 -40.70 -8.53 -8.67
C ALA A 779 -41.94 -7.63 -8.79
N THR A 780 -42.69 -7.51 -7.69
CA THR A 780 -43.72 -6.48 -7.52
C THR A 780 -43.05 -5.22 -6.98
N LEU A 781 -43.22 -4.11 -7.68
CA LEU A 781 -42.56 -2.83 -7.38
C LEU A 781 -43.34 -2.04 -6.32
N PRO A 782 -42.67 -1.23 -5.48
CA PRO A 782 -43.36 -0.34 -4.56
C PRO A 782 -44.23 0.68 -5.31
N ASP A 783 -45.49 0.81 -4.91
CA ASP A 783 -46.39 1.82 -5.46
C ASP A 783 -46.00 3.22 -4.96
N ARG A 784 -46.12 4.21 -5.84
CA ARG A 784 -45.80 5.62 -5.57
C ARG A 784 -46.87 6.49 -6.19
N TYR A 785 -47.50 7.30 -5.36
CA TYR A 785 -48.57 8.19 -5.83
C TYR A 785 -48.02 9.18 -6.88
N ALA A 786 -48.66 9.21 -8.06
CA ALA A 786 -48.32 10.08 -9.18
C ALA A 786 -46.88 9.90 -9.71
N ARG A 787 -46.31 8.70 -9.58
CA ARG A 787 -44.99 8.36 -10.12
C ARG A 787 -45.00 6.97 -10.73
N THR A 788 -44.21 6.80 -11.77
CA THR A 788 -43.96 5.51 -12.43
C THR A 788 -42.49 5.15 -12.38
N TRP A 789 -42.20 3.85 -12.39
CA TRP A 789 -40.83 3.37 -12.50
C TRP A 789 -40.40 3.36 -13.97
N GLN A 790 -39.17 3.78 -14.23
CA GLN A 790 -38.54 3.78 -15.55
C GLN A 790 -37.25 2.97 -15.50
N LEU A 791 -37.00 2.14 -16.52
CA LEU A 791 -35.79 1.34 -16.62
C LEU A 791 -34.54 2.21 -16.85
N LEU A 792 -33.48 1.97 -16.07
CA LEU A 792 -32.14 2.53 -16.31
C LEU A 792 -31.12 1.45 -16.66
N VAL A 793 -31.03 0.40 -15.86
CA VAL A 793 -30.04 -0.68 -16.01
C VAL A 793 -30.75 -2.03 -15.93
N ASP A 794 -30.42 -2.96 -16.82
CA ASP A 794 -30.83 -4.38 -16.72
C ASP A 794 -29.73 -5.26 -17.33
N THR A 795 -28.99 -5.96 -16.46
CA THR A 795 -27.85 -6.77 -16.88
C THR A 795 -28.25 -7.99 -17.72
N SER A 796 -29.55 -8.32 -17.81
CA SER A 796 -30.05 -9.39 -18.69
C SER A 796 -30.17 -8.99 -20.16
N LYS A 797 -30.17 -7.68 -20.46
CA LYS A 797 -30.29 -7.18 -21.84
C LYS A 797 -28.93 -7.20 -22.55
N PRO A 798 -28.91 -7.38 -23.88
CA PRO A 798 -27.68 -7.23 -24.64
C PRO A 798 -27.29 -5.74 -24.74
N PRO A 799 -26.00 -5.41 -24.84
CA PRO A 799 -25.55 -4.06 -25.19
C PRO A 799 -26.16 -3.57 -26.51
N PRO A 800 -26.49 -2.27 -26.65
CA PRO A 800 -26.33 -1.22 -25.63
C PRO A 800 -27.51 -1.11 -24.65
N TYR A 801 -28.50 -2.00 -24.70
CA TYR A 801 -29.74 -1.89 -23.91
C TYR A 801 -29.62 -2.36 -22.45
N ASP A 802 -28.44 -2.83 -22.06
CA ASP A 802 -28.08 -3.16 -20.68
C ASP A 802 -27.98 -1.93 -19.77
N VAL A 803 -27.70 -0.76 -20.34
CA VAL A 803 -27.82 0.56 -19.67
C VAL A 803 -28.40 1.57 -20.64
N LEU A 804 -29.53 2.19 -20.27
CA LEU A 804 -30.21 3.21 -21.07
C LEU A 804 -29.58 4.60 -20.84
N SER A 805 -28.32 4.75 -21.23
CA SER A 805 -27.53 5.97 -21.05
C SER A 805 -27.58 6.95 -22.24
N PRO A 806 -27.04 8.19 -22.09
CA PRO A 806 -27.03 9.21 -23.13
C PRO A 806 -26.32 8.86 -24.45
N ASP A 807 -25.45 7.86 -24.44
CA ASP A 807 -24.72 7.38 -25.63
C ASP A 807 -25.61 6.58 -26.60
N LEU A 808 -26.78 6.08 -26.18
CA LEU A 808 -27.79 5.58 -27.11
C LEU A 808 -28.50 6.73 -27.83
N PRO A 809 -28.80 6.58 -29.13
CA PRO A 809 -29.68 7.50 -29.83
C PRO A 809 -31.00 7.71 -29.06
N ALA A 810 -31.41 8.97 -28.91
CA ALA A 810 -32.58 9.32 -28.10
C ALA A 810 -33.86 8.58 -28.52
N HIS A 811 -34.00 8.30 -29.83
CA HIS A 811 -35.10 7.51 -30.36
C HIS A 811 -35.09 6.05 -29.87
N ASP A 812 -33.95 5.38 -29.93
CA ASP A 812 -33.81 3.99 -29.50
C ASP A 812 -33.98 3.86 -27.98
N ARG A 813 -33.45 4.84 -27.22
CA ARG A 813 -33.68 4.93 -25.77
C ARG A 813 -35.17 5.09 -25.45
N ALA A 814 -35.87 5.97 -26.15
CA ALA A 814 -37.32 6.16 -25.95
C ALA A 814 -38.12 4.89 -26.29
N ILE A 815 -37.73 4.15 -27.34
CA ILE A 815 -38.35 2.86 -27.67
C ILE A 815 -38.11 1.84 -26.56
N ALA A 816 -36.88 1.71 -26.05
CA ALA A 816 -36.54 0.76 -24.98
C ALA A 816 -37.34 1.06 -23.69
N VAL A 817 -37.47 2.33 -23.34
CA VAL A 817 -38.33 2.78 -22.22
C VAL A 817 -39.79 2.40 -22.48
N ALA A 818 -40.33 2.73 -23.66
CA ALA A 818 -41.72 2.43 -24.01
C ALA A 818 -42.04 0.92 -24.02
N GLN A 819 -41.07 0.05 -24.32
CA GLN A 819 -41.24 -1.40 -24.28
C GLN A 819 -41.41 -1.96 -22.85
N SER A 820 -40.77 -1.34 -21.87
CA SER A 820 -40.88 -1.75 -20.45
C SER A 820 -42.04 -1.07 -19.72
N ALA A 821 -42.52 0.08 -20.21
CA ALA A 821 -43.56 0.89 -19.60
C ALA A 821 -44.86 0.13 -19.23
N PRO A 822 -45.42 -0.78 -20.06
CA PRO A 822 -46.66 -1.48 -19.68
C PRO A 822 -46.51 -2.37 -18.44
N LEU A 823 -45.35 -3.01 -18.27
CA LEU A 823 -45.06 -3.85 -17.10
C LEU A 823 -44.82 -3.00 -15.87
N LEU A 824 -44.04 -1.93 -16.02
CA LEU A 824 -43.72 -0.98 -14.96
C LEU A 824 -44.97 -0.25 -14.46
N ALA A 825 -45.87 0.17 -15.36
CA ALA A 825 -47.17 0.75 -15.02
C ALA A 825 -48.12 -0.23 -14.32
N ALA A 826 -47.97 -1.54 -14.58
CA ALA A 826 -48.68 -2.58 -13.85
C ALA A 826 -48.04 -2.90 -12.48
N GLY A 827 -46.91 -2.27 -12.14
CA GLY A 827 -46.19 -2.48 -10.87
C GLY A 827 -45.35 -3.76 -10.84
N PHE A 828 -44.93 -4.30 -11.98
CA PHE A 828 -44.13 -5.53 -12.05
C PHE A 828 -42.88 -5.37 -12.91
N TYR A 829 -41.80 -6.06 -12.55
CA TYR A 829 -40.62 -6.19 -13.41
C TYR A 829 -40.09 -7.64 -13.42
N PRO A 830 -39.88 -8.26 -14.60
CA PRO A 830 -39.26 -9.58 -14.71
C PRO A 830 -37.74 -9.50 -14.69
N LEU A 831 -37.09 -10.29 -13.84
CA LEU A 831 -35.64 -10.45 -13.77
C LEU A 831 -35.24 -11.86 -14.22
N LEU A 832 -34.22 -11.96 -15.06
CA LEU A 832 -33.62 -13.24 -15.43
C LEU A 832 -32.87 -13.84 -14.22
N GLY A 833 -32.58 -15.15 -14.25
CA GLY A 833 -31.63 -15.74 -13.30
C GLY A 833 -30.24 -15.12 -13.46
N TYR A 834 -29.57 -14.85 -12.33
CA TYR A 834 -28.28 -14.16 -12.28
C TYR A 834 -28.31 -12.81 -13.01
N SER A 835 -29.21 -11.92 -12.61
CA SER A 835 -29.33 -10.58 -13.17
C SER A 835 -29.60 -9.52 -12.11
N ALA A 836 -29.35 -8.27 -12.47
CA ALA A 836 -29.58 -7.12 -11.62
C ALA A 836 -30.19 -5.97 -12.43
N VAL A 837 -30.98 -5.13 -11.76
CA VAL A 837 -31.74 -4.04 -12.37
C VAL A 837 -31.63 -2.76 -11.53
N VAL A 838 -31.64 -1.62 -12.21
CA VAL A 838 -31.88 -0.29 -11.60
C VAL A 838 -33.04 0.37 -12.33
N LEU A 839 -34.03 0.83 -11.56
CA LEU A 839 -35.16 1.61 -12.03
C LEU A 839 -35.15 2.97 -11.33
N GLN A 840 -35.59 4.01 -12.04
CA GLN A 840 -35.77 5.35 -11.48
C GLN A 840 -37.27 5.65 -11.35
N SER A 841 -37.66 6.22 -10.22
CA SER A 841 -39.01 6.76 -10.08
C SER A 841 -39.08 8.12 -10.79
N VAL A 842 -40.01 8.28 -11.72
CA VAL A 842 -40.27 9.53 -12.45
C VAL A 842 -41.69 9.99 -12.21
N ALA A 843 -41.94 11.30 -12.25
CA ALA A 843 -43.29 11.83 -12.12
C ALA A 843 -44.14 11.40 -13.32
N ASP A 844 -45.42 11.12 -13.09
CA ASP A 844 -46.37 10.88 -14.17
C ASP A 844 -46.60 12.20 -14.94
N ASP A 845 -46.56 12.13 -16.27
CA ASP A 845 -46.84 13.25 -17.18
C ASP A 845 -48.31 13.72 -17.13
#